data_AF-A0A8J4I7E2-F1
#
_entry.id   AF-A0A8J4I7E2-F1
#
_cell.length_a   1.000
_cell.length_b   1.000
_cell.length_c   1.000
_cell.angle_alpha   90.00
_cell.angle_beta   90.00
_cell.angle_gamma   90.00
#
_symmetry.space_group_name_H-M   'P 1'
#
loop_
_entity.id
_entity.type
_entity.pdbx_description
1 polymer ?
#
loop_
_entity_poly.entity_id
_entity_poly.type
_entity_poly.pdbx_seq_one_letter_code
_entity_poly.pdbx_strand_id
1 'polypeptide(L)'
;KEPFEDGYANGEEGTPAGEAAATYTPDSKGVVKFGWIKGVLVRCMLNIWGVMLFIRLSWIVGQAGIGLSVLVIGMATVVTTITGLSTSAIATNGFVRGGGAYYLISRSLGPEFGGAIGLIFAFANAVAVAMYVVGFAETVVELLKENGTLMVDEMNDIRIIGAITVVILLGISVAGMEWEAKAQIVLLVILILAIGDFVIGTFIPLDSKKPKGFFGYKAEIFMENFGPDFRQEETFFSVFAIFFPAATGILAGANISGDLADPQSAIPKGTLLAILITTLVYVGIAVSVGSCVVRDATGNINNTIVTELTNCTTAACKLNYDFSSCQTGCQYGLMNNFQVMSMVSGFAPLISAGIFSATLSSALASLVSAPKIFQALCKDNIYPGFQMFAKGYGKNNEPLRGYLLTFLIALGFILIAELNVIAPIISNFFLASYALINFSVFHASLAKSPGWRPAFKYYNMWISLVGAILCCIVMFVINWWAALLTYVIVLGLYIYVTYKKPDVNWGSSTQALTYLNALQHSIRLSGVEDHVKNFRPQCLIMTGAPNARPALLHLVHAFTKNVGLMICGHVHMGPRRQAMKELSTDLAKYQRWLIKNKMKAFYAPVHAEDLRDGGQYLMQAAGLGRMRPNTLVVGFKKNWRQGDMRDVETYINLFHDAFDVQYGVVVIRLKEGLDISHLQGQEELLSSQEKSPCTKDVIVKVDYSKKAETDTSIAFSPSSSERTPTLHKEEDEDGKTPTQPLLKKGRHFPPFYSKSPSSPLNLADQRLLDASTQFQKKQGKSNIDVWWLFDDGGLTLLIPYLLTTKKKWKDCKIRVFIGGKINRIDHDRRAMATLLSKFRIDFSDIMVLGDINTKPKKENIAAFEEMIEPFRLHEDDKEQEVADKMKEDEPWRITDNELELYKTKTYRQIRLNELLKEHSSTANIIVMSLPVARKGAVSSALYMAWLEALSKDLPPILLVRGNHQSVLTFYS
;
A
#
# COMPACT_ATOMS: atom_id res chain seq x y z
N LYS A 1 -35.75 -17.14 -52.79
CA LYS A 1 -34.32 -17.30 -53.16
C LYS A 1 -33.77 -15.89 -53.21
N GLU A 2 -33.56 -15.33 -52.03
CA GLU A 2 -33.56 -13.89 -51.71
C GLU A 2 -32.79 -13.70 -50.36
N PRO A 3 -32.56 -12.47 -49.86
CA PRO A 3 -31.24 -12.08 -49.40
C PRO A 3 -30.98 -12.22 -47.90
N PHE A 4 -29.72 -12.01 -47.53
CA PHE A 4 -29.28 -11.80 -46.15
C PHE A 4 -29.16 -10.30 -45.86
N GLU A 5 -29.97 -9.79 -44.93
CA GLU A 5 -29.72 -8.53 -44.23
C GLU A 5 -30.36 -8.60 -42.83
N ASP A 6 -29.68 -8.01 -41.84
CA ASP A 6 -30.01 -7.81 -40.42
C ASP A 6 -30.61 -8.94 -39.54
N GLY A 7 -29.98 -9.12 -38.38
CA GLY A 7 -30.37 -10.10 -37.35
C GLY A 7 -29.56 -10.00 -36.06
N TYR A 8 -29.58 -8.84 -35.39
CA TYR A 8 -29.02 -8.69 -34.04
C TYR A 8 -29.79 -9.56 -33.03
N ALA A 9 -29.24 -10.75 -32.71
CA ALA A 9 -29.78 -11.63 -31.69
C ALA A 9 -29.17 -11.33 -30.31
N ASN A 10 -30.00 -10.96 -29.34
CA ASN A 10 -29.55 -10.72 -27.97
C ASN A 10 -29.15 -12.04 -27.28
N GLY A 11 -27.86 -12.17 -26.95
CA GLY A 11 -27.34 -13.20 -26.05
C GLY A 11 -26.50 -12.57 -24.96
N GLU A 12 -27.04 -12.45 -23.74
CA GLU A 12 -26.30 -11.96 -22.57
C GLU A 12 -25.36 -13.04 -22.02
N GLU A 13 -24.24 -13.32 -22.73
CA GLU A 13 -23.15 -14.09 -22.15
C GLU A 13 -22.47 -13.27 -21.03
N GLY A 14 -22.93 -13.50 -19.80
CA GLY A 14 -22.44 -12.82 -18.61
C GLY A 14 -20.94 -13.05 -18.40
N THR A 15 -20.15 -11.98 -18.52
CA THR A 15 -18.71 -12.06 -18.24
C THR A 15 -18.43 -12.58 -16.83
N PRO A 16 -17.36 -13.37 -16.60
CA PRO A 16 -17.10 -14.01 -15.29
C PRO A 16 -16.81 -13.04 -14.13
N ALA A 17 -16.71 -11.73 -14.42
CA ALA A 17 -16.70 -10.68 -13.39
C ALA A 17 -18.07 -10.50 -12.69
N GLY A 18 -19.18 -10.85 -13.35
CA GLY A 18 -20.52 -10.78 -12.78
C GLY A 18 -20.79 -11.87 -11.75
N GLU A 19 -20.52 -13.13 -12.08
CA GLU A 19 -20.77 -14.27 -11.17
C GLU A 19 -19.89 -14.23 -9.91
N ALA A 20 -18.65 -13.74 -10.03
CA ALA A 20 -17.76 -13.52 -8.90
C ALA A 20 -18.24 -12.41 -7.93
N ALA A 21 -19.15 -11.53 -8.38
CA ALA A 21 -19.83 -10.56 -7.52
C ALA A 21 -21.14 -11.13 -6.92
N ALA A 22 -21.78 -12.10 -7.58
CA ALA A 22 -23.08 -12.65 -7.20
C ALA A 22 -23.01 -13.86 -6.25
N THR A 23 -21.90 -14.62 -6.23
CA THR A 23 -21.76 -15.87 -5.45
C THR A 23 -21.47 -15.70 -3.95
N TYR A 24 -21.43 -14.47 -3.44
CA TYR A 24 -21.45 -14.17 -2.00
C TYR A 24 -22.83 -13.67 -1.56
N THR A 25 -23.82 -14.56 -1.60
CA THR A 25 -25.11 -14.37 -0.92
C THR A 25 -24.95 -14.45 0.61
N PRO A 26 -25.88 -13.89 1.41
CA PRO A 26 -25.51 -13.35 2.72
C PRO A 26 -25.63 -14.35 3.89
N ASP A 27 -24.52 -14.59 4.59
CA ASP A 27 -24.51 -15.09 5.98
C ASP A 27 -24.98 -14.01 6.97
N SER A 28 -26.26 -13.62 6.86
CA SER A 28 -26.95 -12.77 7.84
C SER A 28 -28.44 -13.09 7.93
N LYS A 29 -28.78 -14.36 8.19
CA LYS A 29 -30.15 -14.74 8.57
C LYS A 29 -30.57 -13.99 9.84
N GLY A 30 -31.56 -13.10 9.73
CA GLY A 30 -32.33 -12.57 10.88
C GLY A 30 -32.11 -11.12 11.31
N VAL A 31 -31.16 -10.37 10.73
CA VAL A 31 -30.94 -8.95 11.13
C VAL A 31 -31.82 -8.01 10.29
N VAL A 32 -32.75 -7.31 10.96
CA VAL A 32 -33.61 -6.28 10.31
C VAL A 32 -32.79 -5.01 10.06
N LYS A 33 -32.49 -4.75 8.79
CA LYS A 33 -31.76 -3.54 8.36
C LYS A 33 -32.55 -2.25 8.57
N PHE A 34 -31.86 -1.18 8.94
CA PHE A 34 -32.46 0.13 9.20
C PHE A 34 -32.62 0.96 7.92
N GLY A 35 -33.78 1.64 7.80
CA GLY A 35 -33.99 2.70 6.81
C GLY A 35 -33.32 4.03 7.22
N TRP A 36 -33.19 4.96 6.27
CA TRP A 36 -32.39 6.19 6.43
C TRP A 36 -32.82 7.08 7.61
N ILE A 37 -34.12 7.15 7.92
CA ILE A 37 -34.63 7.94 9.06
C ILE A 37 -34.10 7.37 10.38
N LYS A 38 -34.36 6.08 10.64
CA LYS A 38 -33.99 5.43 11.91
C LYS A 38 -32.49 5.18 12.05
N GLY A 39 -31.81 4.82 10.96
CA GLY A 39 -30.39 4.46 10.97
C GLY A 39 -29.44 5.67 10.86
N VAL A 40 -29.80 6.71 10.11
CA VAL A 40 -28.92 7.87 9.87
C VAL A 40 -29.46 9.13 10.55
N LEU A 41 -30.66 9.61 10.18
CA LEU A 41 -31.19 10.90 10.65
C LEU A 41 -31.28 10.96 12.19
N VAL A 42 -31.94 9.96 12.80
CA VAL A 42 -32.11 9.85 14.26
C VAL A 42 -30.76 9.80 14.99
N ARG A 43 -29.81 8.99 14.50
CA ARG A 43 -28.48 8.84 15.13
C ARG A 43 -27.60 10.07 14.99
N CYS A 44 -27.66 10.77 13.85
CA CYS A 44 -26.96 12.04 13.69
C CYS A 44 -27.56 13.12 14.59
N MET A 45 -28.90 13.27 14.66
CA MET A 45 -29.52 14.26 15.55
C MET A 45 -29.18 14.02 17.03
N LEU A 46 -29.25 12.78 17.51
CA LEU A 46 -28.89 12.42 18.90
C LEU A 46 -27.43 12.76 19.25
N ASN A 47 -26.48 12.50 18.35
CA ASN A 47 -25.07 12.75 18.60
C ASN A 47 -24.65 14.22 18.38
N ILE A 48 -25.45 15.01 17.66
CA ILE A 48 -25.26 16.46 17.51
C ILE A 48 -25.85 17.19 18.73
N TRP A 49 -27.05 16.83 19.18
CA TRP A 49 -27.71 17.39 20.36
C TRP A 49 -27.13 16.85 21.68
N GLY A 50 -25.89 17.24 21.99
CA GLY A 50 -25.20 16.95 23.25
C GLY A 50 -25.37 18.02 24.33
N VAL A 51 -24.52 17.92 25.38
CA VAL A 51 -24.47 18.80 26.58
C VAL A 51 -24.70 20.28 26.28
N MET A 52 -23.99 20.79 25.27
CA MET A 52 -23.87 22.22 24.99
C MET A 52 -25.21 22.89 24.66
N LEU A 53 -26.19 22.14 24.14
CA LEU A 53 -27.50 22.69 23.80
C LEU A 53 -28.22 23.29 25.01
N PHE A 54 -28.20 22.61 26.15
CA PHE A 54 -28.92 23.05 27.34
C PHE A 54 -28.04 23.85 28.31
N ILE A 55 -26.77 23.45 28.51
CA ILE A 55 -25.94 23.94 29.61
C ILE A 55 -25.05 25.14 29.22
N ARG A 56 -24.64 25.25 27.95
CA ARG A 56 -23.67 26.29 27.50
C ARG A 56 -24.21 27.25 26.43
N LEU A 57 -25.29 26.92 25.73
CA LEU A 57 -25.83 27.80 24.67
C LEU A 57 -26.37 29.14 25.20
N SER A 58 -26.96 29.14 26.41
CA SER A 58 -27.32 30.36 27.16
C SER A 58 -26.11 31.26 27.43
N TRP A 59 -25.03 30.68 27.95
CA TRP A 59 -23.78 31.36 28.27
C TRP A 59 -23.05 31.89 27.02
N ILE A 60 -23.04 31.11 25.93
CA ILE A 60 -22.53 31.54 24.62
C ILE A 60 -23.26 32.81 24.15
N VAL A 61 -24.60 32.84 24.26
CA VAL A 61 -25.42 34.02 23.91
C VAL A 61 -25.19 35.19 24.87
N GLY A 62 -24.95 34.94 26.15
CA GLY A 62 -24.53 35.97 27.11
C GLY A 62 -23.23 36.64 26.68
N GLN A 63 -22.16 35.85 26.50
CA GLN A 63 -20.81 36.31 26.15
C GLN A 63 -20.76 36.97 24.76
N ALA A 64 -21.10 36.24 23.71
CA ALA A 64 -20.94 36.72 22.33
C ALA A 64 -22.10 37.63 21.87
N GLY A 65 -23.22 37.66 22.58
CA GLY A 65 -24.45 38.31 22.11
C GLY A 65 -25.13 37.52 20.99
N ILE A 66 -26.38 37.86 20.69
CA ILE A 66 -27.23 37.13 19.73
C ILE A 66 -26.59 37.12 18.32
N GLY A 67 -26.18 38.28 17.81
CA GLY A 67 -25.70 38.41 16.43
C GLY A 67 -24.43 37.60 16.16
N LEU A 68 -23.47 37.64 17.10
CA LEU A 68 -22.20 36.93 16.96
C LEU A 68 -22.34 35.44 17.32
N SER A 69 -23.27 35.06 18.19
CA SER A 69 -23.61 33.64 18.46
C SER A 69 -24.19 32.95 17.23
N VAL A 70 -25.07 33.63 16.46
CA VAL A 70 -25.55 33.10 15.18
C VAL A 70 -24.41 32.94 14.17
N LEU A 71 -23.38 33.80 14.22
CA LEU A 71 -22.16 33.66 13.40
C LEU A 71 -21.28 32.48 13.86
N VAL A 72 -21.12 32.26 15.17
CA VAL A 72 -20.46 31.06 15.75
C VAL A 72 -21.13 29.78 15.25
N ILE A 73 -22.47 29.70 15.35
CA ILE A 73 -23.26 28.57 14.88
C ILE A 73 -23.09 28.40 13.36
N GLY A 74 -23.24 29.48 12.58
CA GLY A 74 -23.10 29.46 11.13
C GLY A 74 -21.72 28.98 10.66
N MET A 75 -20.63 29.42 11.30
CA MET A 75 -19.27 28.97 10.98
C MET A 75 -19.09 27.47 11.25
N ALA A 76 -19.63 26.96 12.35
CA ALA A 76 -19.61 25.53 12.65
C ALA A 76 -20.43 24.73 11.62
N THR A 77 -21.62 25.21 11.26
CA THR A 77 -22.47 24.58 10.23
C THR A 77 -21.82 24.58 8.85
N VAL A 78 -21.05 25.61 8.46
CA VAL A 78 -20.29 25.59 7.20
C VAL A 78 -19.25 24.48 7.20
N VAL A 79 -18.45 24.37 8.27
CA VAL A 79 -17.44 23.30 8.44
C VAL A 79 -18.06 21.90 8.37
N THR A 80 -19.17 21.69 9.07
CA THR A 80 -19.81 20.36 9.16
C THR A 80 -20.60 20.02 7.90
N THR A 81 -21.21 21.01 7.24
CA THR A 81 -21.87 20.82 5.94
C THR A 81 -20.87 20.43 4.85
N ILE A 82 -19.74 21.14 4.72
CA ILE A 82 -18.69 20.78 3.74
C ILE A 82 -18.16 19.36 4.02
N THR A 83 -17.93 19.03 5.29
CA THR A 83 -17.49 17.68 5.69
C THR A 83 -18.57 16.61 5.43
N GLY A 84 -19.85 16.97 5.55
CA GLY A 84 -21.00 16.15 5.15
C GLY A 84 -21.09 15.91 3.65
N LEU A 85 -20.78 16.92 2.82
CA LEU A 85 -20.67 16.77 1.36
C LEU A 85 -19.51 15.83 0.98
N SER A 86 -18.33 16.01 1.59
CA SER A 86 -17.17 15.12 1.41
C SER A 86 -17.46 13.68 1.86
N THR A 87 -18.14 13.51 3.00
CA THR A 87 -18.58 12.20 3.51
C THR A 87 -19.62 11.57 2.58
N SER A 88 -20.50 12.36 1.97
CA SER A 88 -21.47 11.90 0.97
C SER A 88 -20.79 11.46 -0.34
N ALA A 89 -19.71 12.13 -0.74
CA ALA A 89 -18.88 11.70 -1.87
C ALA A 89 -18.19 10.35 -1.58
N ILE A 90 -17.64 10.15 -0.38
CA ILE A 90 -17.10 8.85 0.07
C ILE A 90 -18.19 7.77 0.10
N ALA A 91 -19.36 8.06 0.68
CA ALA A 91 -20.46 7.10 0.83
C ALA A 91 -21.10 6.69 -0.51
N THR A 92 -20.93 7.49 -1.58
CA THR A 92 -21.37 7.18 -2.95
C THR A 92 -20.24 6.69 -3.85
N ASN A 93 -19.04 6.48 -3.31
CA ASN A 93 -17.89 5.98 -4.05
C ASN A 93 -17.83 4.43 -4.02
N GLY A 94 -18.53 3.79 -4.95
CA GLY A 94 -18.53 2.33 -5.08
C GLY A 94 -19.34 1.60 -4.00
N PHE A 95 -19.14 0.27 -3.89
CA PHE A 95 -20.05 -0.60 -3.14
C PHE A 95 -19.76 -0.60 -1.63
N VAL A 96 -20.70 -0.07 -0.85
CA VAL A 96 -20.58 0.02 0.62
C VAL A 96 -20.84 -1.34 1.26
N ARG A 97 -19.78 -2.02 1.69
CA ARG A 97 -19.86 -3.22 2.56
C ARG A 97 -19.83 -2.82 4.04
N GLY A 98 -20.38 -3.67 4.89
CA GLY A 98 -20.60 -3.39 6.31
C GLY A 98 -19.34 -3.40 7.17
N GLY A 99 -18.65 -2.25 7.25
CA GLY A 99 -17.50 -2.03 8.13
C GLY A 99 -17.46 -0.66 8.81
N GLY A 100 -18.56 0.10 8.77
CA GLY A 100 -18.66 1.43 9.39
C GLY A 100 -17.87 2.53 8.66
N ALA A 101 -17.68 3.66 9.34
CA ALA A 101 -17.08 4.87 8.76
C ALA A 101 -15.61 4.68 8.38
N TYR A 102 -14.81 4.00 9.21
CA TYR A 102 -13.41 3.72 8.88
C TYR A 102 -13.27 2.84 7.62
N TYR A 103 -14.14 1.85 7.42
CA TYR A 103 -14.10 1.02 6.22
C TYR A 103 -14.47 1.83 4.96
N LEU A 104 -15.50 2.69 5.03
CA LEU A 104 -15.85 3.64 3.97
C LEU A 104 -14.67 4.52 3.55
N ILE A 105 -13.98 5.12 4.53
CA ILE A 105 -12.86 6.04 4.35
C ILE A 105 -11.63 5.30 3.79
N SER A 106 -11.19 4.23 4.45
CA SER A 106 -9.97 3.50 4.10
C SER A 106 -10.03 2.81 2.73
N ARG A 107 -11.21 2.34 2.31
CA ARG A 107 -11.40 1.69 1.00
C ARG A 107 -11.51 2.67 -0.16
N SER A 108 -12.02 3.88 0.09
CA SER A 108 -12.17 4.91 -0.95
C SER A 108 -10.92 5.75 -1.19
N LEU A 109 -10.11 5.97 -0.13
CA LEU A 109 -9.00 6.93 -0.14
C LEU A 109 -7.62 6.26 -0.06
N GLY A 110 -7.58 5.02 0.45
CA GLY A 110 -6.38 4.21 0.65
C GLY A 110 -5.96 4.10 2.13
N PRO A 111 -5.05 3.16 2.45
CA PRO A 111 -4.64 2.87 3.84
C PRO A 111 -3.87 4.02 4.51
N GLU A 112 -3.23 4.90 3.76
CA GLU A 112 -2.48 6.05 4.29
C GLU A 112 -3.41 7.05 4.99
N PHE A 113 -4.40 7.59 4.27
CA PHE A 113 -5.40 8.50 4.82
C PHE A 113 -6.37 7.79 5.77
N GLY A 114 -6.83 6.58 5.43
CA GLY A 114 -7.70 5.78 6.29
C GLY A 114 -7.07 5.48 7.64
N GLY A 115 -5.79 5.11 7.66
CA GLY A 115 -5.02 4.82 8.86
C GLY A 115 -4.79 6.04 9.76
N ALA A 116 -4.60 7.23 9.19
CA ALA A 116 -4.48 8.46 9.97
C ALA A 116 -5.84 8.92 10.51
N ILE A 117 -6.85 9.06 9.64
CA ILE A 117 -8.21 9.51 10.01
C ILE A 117 -8.83 8.58 11.06
N GLY A 118 -8.72 7.26 10.87
CA GLY A 118 -9.28 6.27 11.79
C GLY A 118 -8.71 6.35 13.21
N LEU A 119 -7.40 6.62 13.35
CA LEU A 119 -6.76 6.74 14.66
C LEU A 119 -7.22 8.01 15.39
N ILE A 120 -7.20 9.15 14.72
CA ILE A 120 -7.58 10.46 15.28
C ILE A 120 -9.06 10.46 15.66
N PHE A 121 -9.92 9.94 14.79
CA PHE A 121 -11.37 9.92 15.00
C PHE A 121 -11.77 8.93 16.11
N ALA A 122 -11.07 7.81 16.26
CA ALA A 122 -11.23 6.94 17.44
C ALA A 122 -10.82 7.67 18.74
N PHE A 123 -9.72 8.42 18.72
CA PHE A 123 -9.28 9.21 19.88
C PHE A 123 -10.27 10.35 20.21
N ALA A 124 -10.72 11.10 19.20
CA ALA A 124 -11.70 12.18 19.36
C ALA A 124 -13.00 11.67 20.01
N ASN A 125 -13.53 10.55 19.52
CA ASN A 125 -14.71 9.91 20.12
C ASN A 125 -14.45 9.39 21.55
N ALA A 126 -13.23 8.93 21.87
CA ALA A 126 -12.87 8.49 23.22
C ALA A 126 -12.79 9.66 24.23
N VAL A 127 -12.25 10.82 23.83
CA VAL A 127 -12.27 12.04 24.65
C VAL A 127 -13.68 12.62 24.74
N ALA A 128 -14.49 12.52 23.68
CA ALA A 128 -15.88 12.99 23.68
C ALA A 128 -16.74 12.31 24.76
N VAL A 129 -16.54 11.01 25.04
CA VAL A 129 -17.19 10.31 26.16
C VAL A 129 -16.99 11.07 27.49
N ALA A 130 -15.77 11.57 27.74
CA ALA A 130 -15.48 12.32 28.97
C ALA A 130 -16.29 13.62 29.06
N MET A 131 -16.35 14.42 27.99
CA MET A 131 -17.13 15.66 27.96
C MET A 131 -18.63 15.41 28.18
N TYR A 132 -19.21 14.40 27.52
CA TYR A 132 -20.62 14.06 27.70
C TYR A 132 -20.93 13.59 29.13
N VAL A 133 -20.01 12.84 29.76
CA VAL A 133 -20.15 12.35 31.15
C VAL A 133 -19.87 13.45 32.19
N VAL A 134 -18.92 14.36 31.96
CA VAL A 134 -18.68 15.52 32.83
C VAL A 134 -19.89 16.46 32.81
N GLY A 135 -20.46 16.77 31.65
CA GLY A 135 -21.68 17.59 31.58
C GLY A 135 -22.92 16.95 32.22
N PHE A 136 -23.02 15.61 32.19
CA PHE A 136 -24.02 14.89 32.99
C PHE A 136 -23.76 15.08 34.49
N ALA A 137 -22.53 14.85 34.94
CA ALA A 137 -22.16 14.96 36.36
C ALA A 137 -22.31 16.39 36.91
N GLU A 138 -21.94 17.42 36.13
CA GLU A 138 -22.16 18.84 36.41
C GLU A 138 -23.65 19.11 36.71
N THR A 139 -24.55 18.66 35.84
CA THR A 139 -26.02 18.79 36.04
C THR A 139 -26.51 18.06 37.30
N VAL A 140 -25.96 16.87 37.59
CA VAL A 140 -26.35 16.11 38.80
C VAL A 140 -25.84 16.80 40.07
N VAL A 141 -24.64 17.39 40.05
CA VAL A 141 -24.10 18.14 41.20
C VAL A 141 -24.87 19.45 41.42
N GLU A 142 -25.27 20.16 40.37
CA GLU A 142 -26.18 21.32 40.50
C GLU A 142 -27.51 20.91 41.14
N LEU A 143 -28.11 19.78 40.74
CA LEU A 143 -29.34 19.27 41.35
C LEU A 143 -29.15 18.79 42.80
N LEU A 144 -27.99 18.24 43.16
CA LEU A 144 -27.64 17.92 44.56
C LEU A 144 -27.45 19.19 45.40
N LYS A 145 -26.84 20.24 44.82
CA LYS A 145 -26.62 21.56 45.42
C LYS A 145 -27.93 22.31 45.67
N GLU A 146 -28.89 22.24 44.74
CA GLU A 146 -30.26 22.78 44.94
C GLU A 146 -31.02 22.08 46.08
N ASN A 147 -30.76 20.79 46.33
CA ASN A 147 -31.37 20.02 47.42
C ASN A 147 -30.55 20.02 48.73
N GLY A 148 -29.39 20.70 48.77
CA GLY A 148 -28.52 20.76 49.94
C GLY A 148 -27.76 19.47 50.27
N THR A 149 -27.66 18.52 49.32
CA THR A 149 -27.04 17.20 49.52
C THR A 149 -25.72 17.03 48.77
N LEU A 150 -24.81 18.00 48.91
CA LEU A 150 -23.41 17.87 48.49
C LEU A 150 -22.67 16.80 49.33
N MET A 151 -21.73 16.08 48.72
CA MET A 151 -21.01 14.97 49.37
C MET A 151 -19.62 15.37 49.86
N VAL A 152 -18.83 16.08 49.04
CA VAL A 152 -17.48 16.54 49.39
C VAL A 152 -17.26 17.98 48.92
N ASP A 153 -17.00 18.18 47.63
CA ASP A 153 -16.80 19.48 46.98
C ASP A 153 -17.38 19.41 45.57
N GLU A 154 -17.88 20.53 45.03
CA GLU A 154 -18.48 20.59 43.69
C GLU A 154 -17.61 19.95 42.59
N MET A 155 -16.32 20.27 42.54
CA MET A 155 -15.37 19.67 41.58
C MET A 155 -15.04 18.19 41.85
N ASN A 156 -15.12 17.74 43.10
CA ASN A 156 -14.83 16.35 43.47
C ASN A 156 -16.06 15.45 43.30
N ASP A 157 -17.25 15.97 43.55
CA ASP A 157 -18.52 15.28 43.32
C ASP A 157 -18.73 15.06 41.80
N ILE A 158 -18.34 16.02 40.94
CA ILE A 158 -18.29 15.83 39.47
C ILE A 158 -17.37 14.67 39.08
N ARG A 159 -16.18 14.56 39.69
CA ARG A 159 -15.24 13.42 39.44
C ARG A 159 -15.85 12.09 39.85
N ILE A 160 -16.45 12.03 41.05
CA ILE A 160 -17.03 10.81 41.63
C ILE A 160 -18.22 10.34 40.79
N ILE A 161 -19.18 11.23 40.52
CA ILE A 161 -20.37 10.91 39.72
C ILE A 161 -19.96 10.54 38.29
N GLY A 162 -19.06 11.30 37.66
CA GLY A 162 -18.55 10.99 36.33
C GLY A 162 -17.87 9.61 36.25
N ALA A 163 -17.05 9.26 37.24
CA ALA A 163 -16.41 7.95 37.33
C ALA A 163 -17.42 6.80 37.48
N ILE A 164 -18.46 6.98 38.32
CA ILE A 164 -19.54 6.00 38.49
C ILE A 164 -20.34 5.86 37.18
N THR A 165 -20.72 6.97 36.54
CA THR A 165 -21.49 6.97 35.29
C THR A 165 -20.74 6.30 34.14
N VAL A 166 -19.43 6.56 33.96
CA VAL A 166 -18.67 5.92 32.88
C VAL A 166 -18.47 4.40 33.09
N VAL A 167 -18.41 3.93 34.34
CA VAL A 167 -18.44 2.49 34.67
C VAL A 167 -19.80 1.86 34.32
N ILE A 168 -20.91 2.54 34.64
CA ILE A 168 -22.26 2.06 34.28
C ILE A 168 -22.45 2.03 32.76
N LEU A 169 -22.04 3.07 32.04
CA LEU A 169 -22.10 3.13 30.58
C LEU A 169 -21.22 2.06 29.92
N LEU A 170 -20.04 1.76 30.48
CA LEU A 170 -19.21 0.63 30.04
C LEU A 170 -19.97 -0.70 30.19
N GLY A 171 -20.60 -0.95 31.34
CA GLY A 171 -21.43 -2.13 31.57
C GLY A 171 -22.56 -2.28 30.54
N ILE A 172 -23.28 -1.19 30.25
CA ILE A 172 -24.35 -1.16 29.22
C ILE A 172 -23.78 -1.46 27.83
N SER A 173 -22.64 -0.87 27.45
CA SER A 173 -22.01 -1.08 26.14
C SER A 173 -21.56 -2.54 25.92
N VAL A 174 -21.12 -3.22 26.98
CA VAL A 174 -20.70 -4.63 26.94
C VAL A 174 -21.89 -5.60 26.97
N ALA A 175 -23.04 -5.20 27.55
CA ALA A 175 -24.25 -6.01 27.61
C ALA A 175 -24.94 -6.21 26.24
N GLY A 176 -24.79 -5.27 25.29
CA GLY A 176 -25.04 -5.50 23.86
C GLY A 176 -25.88 -4.43 23.12
N MET A 177 -25.54 -4.21 21.84
CA MET A 177 -26.12 -3.14 20.99
C MET A 177 -27.64 -3.16 20.80
N GLU A 178 -28.31 -4.30 20.98
CA GLU A 178 -29.78 -4.35 20.80
C GLU A 178 -30.53 -3.49 21.82
N TRP A 179 -29.98 -3.32 23.02
CA TRP A 179 -30.55 -2.44 24.05
C TRP A 179 -30.23 -0.97 23.74
N GLU A 180 -29.01 -0.65 23.30
CA GLU A 180 -28.59 0.68 22.83
C GLU A 180 -29.55 1.22 21.74
N ALA A 181 -29.80 0.42 20.70
CA ALA A 181 -30.63 0.81 19.56
C ALA A 181 -32.13 0.95 19.88
N LYS A 182 -32.60 0.36 20.99
CA LYS A 182 -33.96 0.56 21.52
C LYS A 182 -34.01 1.82 22.42
N ALA A 183 -33.04 1.96 23.32
CA ALA A 183 -32.94 3.08 24.26
C ALA A 183 -32.85 4.44 23.53
N GLN A 184 -32.03 4.53 22.46
CA GLN A 184 -31.88 5.76 21.66
C GLN A 184 -33.20 6.37 21.17
N ILE A 185 -34.22 5.55 20.87
CA ILE A 185 -35.53 6.04 20.41
C ILE A 185 -36.30 6.70 21.56
N VAL A 186 -36.28 6.08 22.75
CA VAL A 186 -36.92 6.62 23.96
C VAL A 186 -36.23 7.93 24.38
N LEU A 187 -34.90 7.93 24.35
CA LEU A 187 -34.09 9.11 24.65
C LEU A 187 -34.37 10.27 23.67
N LEU A 188 -34.51 10.00 22.36
CA LEU A 188 -34.91 11.02 21.38
C LEU A 188 -36.28 11.64 21.72
N VAL A 189 -37.27 10.84 22.12
CA VAL A 189 -38.60 11.35 22.47
C VAL A 189 -38.53 12.29 23.68
N ILE A 190 -37.80 11.90 24.73
CA ILE A 190 -37.57 12.75 25.92
C ILE A 190 -36.86 14.06 25.53
N LEU A 191 -35.87 13.98 24.65
CA LEU A 191 -35.11 15.14 24.18
C LEU A 191 -35.95 16.12 23.36
N ILE A 192 -36.80 15.62 22.46
CA ILE A 192 -37.74 16.46 21.68
C ILE A 192 -38.79 17.10 22.60
N LEU A 193 -39.30 16.37 23.60
CA LEU A 193 -40.22 16.91 24.60
C LEU A 193 -39.58 18.01 25.45
N ALA A 194 -38.32 17.85 25.86
CA ALA A 194 -37.58 18.89 26.59
C ALA A 194 -37.34 20.15 25.76
N ILE A 195 -36.97 20.02 24.47
CA ILE A 195 -36.85 21.16 23.55
C ILE A 195 -38.21 21.85 23.38
N GLY A 196 -39.31 21.09 23.32
CA GLY A 196 -40.68 21.62 23.29
C GLY A 196 -41.06 22.39 24.56
N ASP A 197 -40.80 21.84 25.74
CA ASP A 197 -41.09 22.47 27.04
C ASP A 197 -40.28 23.77 27.26
N PHE A 198 -39.02 23.81 26.81
CA PHE A 198 -38.25 25.05 26.78
C PHE A 198 -38.92 26.11 25.90
N VAL A 199 -39.24 25.77 24.64
CA VAL A 199 -39.87 26.72 23.71
C VAL A 199 -41.22 27.20 24.23
N ILE A 200 -42.09 26.31 24.73
CA ILE A 200 -43.38 26.68 25.32
C ILE A 200 -43.17 27.58 26.55
N GLY A 201 -42.19 27.26 27.42
CA GLY A 201 -41.85 28.06 28.59
C GLY A 201 -41.46 29.51 28.28
N THR A 202 -40.75 29.75 27.15
CA THR A 202 -40.38 31.13 26.75
C THR A 202 -41.59 32.07 26.54
N PHE A 203 -42.77 31.52 26.23
CA PHE A 203 -44.02 32.27 26.06
C PHE A 203 -44.83 32.48 27.34
N ILE A 204 -44.40 31.91 28.49
CA ILE A 204 -45.15 31.94 29.76
C ILE A 204 -44.36 32.74 30.82
N PRO A 205 -44.44 34.08 30.82
CA PRO A 205 -43.71 34.93 31.78
C PRO A 205 -44.33 34.88 33.18
N LEU A 206 -43.82 34.00 34.04
CA LEU A 206 -44.21 33.88 35.44
C LEU A 206 -43.48 34.92 36.33
N ASP A 207 -44.21 35.61 37.21
CA ASP A 207 -43.63 36.62 38.12
C ASP A 207 -42.51 36.07 39.02
N SER A 208 -42.63 34.83 39.47
CA SER A 208 -41.61 34.14 40.27
C SER A 208 -40.26 33.93 39.56
N LYS A 209 -40.21 34.09 38.23
CA LYS A 209 -39.00 33.98 37.41
C LYS A 209 -38.34 35.33 37.10
N LYS A 210 -39.04 36.44 37.26
CA LYS A 210 -38.52 37.80 36.97
C LYS A 210 -37.27 38.16 37.79
N PRO A 211 -37.17 37.87 39.11
CA PRO A 211 -35.95 38.11 39.90
C PRO A 211 -34.73 37.32 39.39
N LYS A 212 -34.94 36.16 38.74
CA LYS A 212 -33.89 35.33 38.14
C LYS A 212 -33.50 35.78 36.71
N GLY A 213 -34.10 36.86 36.21
CA GLY A 213 -33.74 37.52 34.97
C GLY A 213 -34.60 37.18 33.75
N PHE A 214 -35.65 36.36 33.88
CA PHE A 214 -36.55 36.00 32.77
C PHE A 214 -37.81 36.89 32.74
N PHE A 215 -38.03 37.57 31.60
CA PHE A 215 -39.13 38.53 31.42
C PHE A 215 -40.05 38.20 30.23
N GLY A 216 -39.82 37.06 29.56
CA GLY A 216 -40.39 36.72 28.27
C GLY A 216 -39.85 37.63 27.15
N TYR A 217 -40.35 37.45 25.93
CA TYR A 217 -39.90 38.20 24.74
C TYR A 217 -40.03 39.72 24.92
N LYS A 218 -38.89 40.43 24.96
CA LYS A 218 -38.83 41.91 25.03
C LYS A 218 -37.84 42.47 24.02
N ALA A 219 -38.27 43.47 23.24
CA ALA A 219 -37.41 44.14 22.26
C ALA A 219 -36.18 44.80 22.90
N GLU A 220 -36.29 45.31 24.13
CA GLU A 220 -35.19 45.98 24.82
C GLU A 220 -34.10 44.99 25.26
N ILE A 221 -34.50 43.83 25.78
CA ILE A 221 -33.58 42.73 26.12
C ILE A 221 -32.88 42.20 24.85
N PHE A 222 -33.63 42.03 23.75
CA PHE A 222 -33.06 41.64 22.46
C PHE A 222 -32.00 42.64 21.95
N MET A 223 -32.23 43.95 22.10
CA MET A 223 -31.28 44.99 21.68
C MET A 223 -30.04 45.04 22.58
N GLU A 224 -30.20 44.93 23.91
CA GLU A 224 -29.07 44.89 24.86
C GLU A 224 -28.19 43.64 24.66
N ASN A 225 -28.81 42.48 24.43
CA ASN A 225 -28.11 41.22 24.16
C ASN A 225 -27.63 41.07 22.71
N PHE A 226 -27.88 42.02 21.81
CA PHE A 226 -27.52 41.84 20.39
C PHE A 226 -26.00 41.85 20.15
N GLY A 227 -25.29 42.77 20.81
CA GLY A 227 -23.83 42.92 20.74
C GLY A 227 -23.08 42.08 21.78
N PRO A 228 -21.79 41.79 21.57
CA PRO A 228 -20.96 41.01 22.49
C PRO A 228 -20.61 41.77 23.78
N ASP A 229 -20.40 41.01 24.86
CA ASP A 229 -19.84 41.44 26.15
C ASP A 229 -18.97 40.29 26.66
N PHE A 230 -17.69 40.25 26.23
CA PHE A 230 -16.78 39.17 26.57
C PHE A 230 -16.17 39.41 27.96
N ARG A 231 -16.41 38.48 28.89
CA ARG A 231 -15.91 38.51 30.28
C ARG A 231 -15.02 37.29 30.55
N GLN A 232 -14.21 37.35 31.62
CA GLN A 232 -13.36 36.24 32.10
C GLN A 232 -12.30 35.76 31.08
N GLU A 233 -11.63 36.71 30.39
CA GLU A 233 -10.62 36.45 29.33
C GLU A 233 -11.14 35.68 28.09
N GLU A 234 -12.44 35.42 28.01
CA GLU A 234 -13.06 34.77 26.85
C GLU A 234 -12.98 35.63 25.57
N THR A 235 -12.99 34.96 24.43
CA THR A 235 -12.89 35.57 23.10
C THR A 235 -13.86 34.87 22.13
N PHE A 236 -14.08 35.48 20.97
CA PHE A 236 -14.88 34.85 19.89
C PHE A 236 -14.43 33.42 19.55
N PHE A 237 -13.11 33.15 19.53
CA PHE A 237 -12.60 31.84 19.14
C PHE A 237 -12.56 30.80 20.28
N SER A 238 -12.45 31.21 21.55
CA SER A 238 -12.62 30.29 22.69
C SER A 238 -14.10 29.93 22.90
N VAL A 239 -15.00 30.90 22.79
CA VAL A 239 -16.46 30.65 22.75
C VAL A 239 -16.85 29.74 21.58
N PHE A 240 -16.25 29.93 20.39
CA PHE A 240 -16.39 28.98 19.28
C PHE A 240 -15.82 27.59 19.61
N ALA A 241 -14.67 27.50 20.28
CA ALA A 241 -14.06 26.22 20.64
C ALA A 241 -14.89 25.42 21.66
N ILE A 242 -15.63 26.12 22.54
CA ILE A 242 -16.60 25.54 23.47
C ILE A 242 -17.90 25.15 22.74
N PHE A 243 -18.36 25.93 21.76
CA PHE A 243 -19.55 25.58 20.97
C PHE A 243 -19.32 24.42 20.00
N PHE A 244 -18.17 24.36 19.30
CA PHE A 244 -17.96 23.47 18.17
C PHE A 244 -18.28 21.97 18.40
N PRO A 245 -18.05 21.35 19.59
CA PRO A 245 -18.47 19.98 19.86
C PRO A 245 -19.97 19.75 19.67
N ALA A 246 -20.81 20.78 19.88
CA ALA A 246 -22.26 20.78 19.64
C ALA A 246 -22.66 20.62 18.16
N ALA A 247 -21.72 20.78 17.24
CA ALA A 247 -21.91 20.57 15.80
C ALA A 247 -21.22 19.29 15.29
N THR A 248 -20.51 18.55 16.16
CA THR A 248 -19.83 17.29 15.79
C THR A 248 -20.81 16.12 15.70
N GLY A 249 -20.35 14.86 15.74
CA GLY A 249 -21.25 13.69 15.67
C GLY A 249 -21.84 13.37 14.29
N ILE A 250 -21.64 14.21 13.26
CA ILE A 250 -22.20 14.01 11.89
C ILE A 250 -21.89 12.66 11.24
N LEU A 251 -20.81 11.99 11.66
CA LEU A 251 -20.40 10.66 11.19
C LEU A 251 -21.14 9.49 11.87
N ALA A 252 -22.04 9.75 12.82
CA ALA A 252 -22.78 8.73 13.56
C ALA A 252 -23.56 7.75 12.65
N GLY A 253 -24.24 8.27 11.62
CA GLY A 253 -24.94 7.44 10.64
C GLY A 253 -24.02 6.65 9.70
N ALA A 254 -22.79 7.11 9.48
CA ALA A 254 -21.78 6.37 8.71
C ALA A 254 -21.14 5.23 9.51
N ASN A 255 -21.13 5.31 10.85
CA ASN A 255 -20.58 4.26 11.72
C ASN A 255 -21.31 2.91 11.61
N ILE A 256 -22.62 2.91 11.28
CA ILE A 256 -23.41 1.68 11.09
C ILE A 256 -23.74 1.39 9.61
N SER A 257 -22.82 1.73 8.70
CA SER A 257 -23.00 1.52 7.25
C SER A 257 -23.28 0.09 6.81
N GLY A 258 -23.07 -0.93 7.66
CA GLY A 258 -23.47 -2.32 7.39
C GLY A 258 -24.93 -2.63 7.68
N ASP A 259 -25.50 -1.97 8.68
CA ASP A 259 -26.84 -2.24 9.21
C ASP A 259 -27.93 -1.46 8.45
N LEU A 260 -27.54 -0.56 7.54
CA LEU A 260 -28.44 0.17 6.66
C LEU A 260 -28.95 -0.69 5.49
N ALA A 261 -30.19 -0.44 5.07
CA ALA A 261 -30.79 -1.06 3.89
C ALA A 261 -30.06 -0.67 2.59
N ASP A 262 -29.91 0.64 2.37
CA ASP A 262 -29.11 1.24 1.30
C ASP A 262 -28.23 2.34 1.92
N PRO A 263 -26.91 2.13 2.10
CA PRO A 263 -26.01 3.14 2.64
C PRO A 263 -25.79 4.33 1.70
N GLN A 264 -25.83 4.12 0.39
CA GLN A 264 -25.43 5.12 -0.61
C GLN A 264 -26.42 6.28 -0.67
N SER A 265 -27.73 6.03 -0.61
CA SER A 265 -28.72 7.10 -0.53
C SER A 265 -29.11 7.48 0.90
N ALA A 266 -28.96 6.59 1.89
CA ALA A 266 -29.29 6.90 3.28
C ALA A 266 -28.33 7.89 3.94
N ILE A 267 -27.01 7.69 3.79
CA ILE A 267 -26.00 8.49 4.49
C ILE A 267 -26.08 9.97 4.07
N PRO A 268 -26.14 10.35 2.77
CA PRO A 268 -26.24 11.75 2.38
C PRO A 268 -27.55 12.41 2.85
N LYS A 269 -28.69 11.72 2.66
CA LYS A 269 -30.02 12.26 3.03
C LYS A 269 -30.12 12.51 4.54
N GLY A 270 -29.80 11.51 5.36
CA GLY A 270 -29.93 11.61 6.81
C GLY A 270 -28.91 12.56 7.44
N THR A 271 -27.67 12.61 6.93
CA THR A 271 -26.61 13.44 7.52
C THR A 271 -26.83 14.92 7.22
N LEU A 272 -27.11 15.30 5.97
CA LEU A 272 -27.31 16.71 5.60
C LEU A 272 -28.61 17.26 6.19
N LEU A 273 -29.67 16.46 6.27
CA LEU A 273 -30.91 16.87 6.92
C LEU A 273 -30.75 16.99 8.45
N ALA A 274 -29.97 16.13 9.10
CA ALA A 274 -29.66 16.26 10.52
C ALA A 274 -28.90 17.57 10.81
N ILE A 275 -27.88 17.92 10.01
CA ILE A 275 -27.13 19.18 10.15
C ILE A 275 -28.07 20.39 9.99
N LEU A 276 -28.99 20.36 9.02
CA LEU A 276 -29.95 21.45 8.81
C LEU A 276 -30.93 21.61 9.99
N ILE A 277 -31.57 20.51 10.43
CA ILE A 277 -32.53 20.53 11.55
C ILE A 277 -31.86 21.01 12.84
N THR A 278 -30.69 20.45 13.16
CA THR A 278 -29.95 20.78 14.39
C THR A 278 -29.48 22.24 14.37
N THR A 279 -28.97 22.74 13.24
CA THR A 279 -28.60 24.16 13.08
C THR A 279 -29.79 25.08 13.32
N LEU A 280 -30.95 24.79 12.73
CA LEU A 280 -32.16 25.61 12.90
C LEU A 280 -32.63 25.64 14.36
N VAL A 281 -32.53 24.51 15.08
CA VAL A 281 -32.81 24.44 16.52
C VAL A 281 -31.79 25.25 17.34
N TYR A 282 -30.49 25.15 17.05
CA TYR A 282 -29.46 25.95 17.72
C TYR A 282 -29.67 27.46 17.53
N VAL A 283 -29.95 27.91 16.31
CA VAL A 283 -30.23 29.33 16.02
C VAL A 283 -31.53 29.78 16.71
N GLY A 284 -32.59 28.97 16.64
CA GLY A 284 -33.88 29.28 17.26
C GLY A 284 -33.79 29.45 18.78
N ILE A 285 -33.09 28.53 19.46
CA ILE A 285 -32.88 28.57 20.91
C ILE A 285 -31.94 29.73 21.29
N ALA A 286 -30.89 30.00 20.51
CA ALA A 286 -29.98 31.11 20.77
C ALA A 286 -30.69 32.48 20.69
N VAL A 287 -31.55 32.67 19.68
CA VAL A 287 -32.36 33.89 19.53
C VAL A 287 -33.44 33.99 20.62
N SER A 288 -34.13 32.89 20.97
CA SER A 288 -35.17 32.95 22.01
C SER A 288 -34.59 33.25 23.39
N VAL A 289 -33.54 32.54 23.82
CA VAL A 289 -32.94 32.75 25.15
C VAL A 289 -32.38 34.16 25.29
N GLY A 290 -31.72 34.68 24.25
CA GLY A 290 -31.20 36.06 24.21
C GLY A 290 -32.28 37.15 24.13
N SER A 291 -33.49 36.85 23.67
CA SER A 291 -34.62 37.80 23.63
C SER A 291 -35.50 37.81 24.90
N CYS A 292 -35.27 36.86 25.81
CA CYS A 292 -36.14 36.59 26.96
C CYS A 292 -35.47 36.73 28.34
N VAL A 293 -34.12 36.70 28.40
CA VAL A 293 -33.34 36.67 29.65
C VAL A 293 -32.25 37.74 29.61
N VAL A 294 -32.05 38.48 30.71
CA VAL A 294 -30.95 39.46 30.84
C VAL A 294 -29.60 38.80 31.16
N ARG A 295 -28.48 39.50 30.91
CA ARG A 295 -27.11 39.00 31.18
C ARG A 295 -26.86 38.63 32.63
N ASP A 296 -27.27 39.51 33.55
CA ASP A 296 -27.02 39.43 34.98
C ASP A 296 -28.33 39.61 35.76
N ALA A 297 -28.56 38.79 36.79
CA ALA A 297 -29.71 38.93 37.69
C ALA A 297 -29.39 38.45 39.11
N THR A 298 -29.89 39.17 40.12
CA THR A 298 -29.57 38.92 41.54
C THR A 298 -30.37 37.76 42.15
N GLY A 299 -31.51 37.39 41.59
CA GLY A 299 -32.43 36.40 42.18
C GLY A 299 -33.30 36.93 43.33
N ASN A 300 -33.04 38.15 43.82
CA ASN A 300 -33.72 38.71 45.00
C ASN A 300 -34.98 39.51 44.60
N ILE A 301 -36.10 39.22 45.26
CA ILE A 301 -37.40 39.89 45.02
C ILE A 301 -37.37 41.35 45.50
N ASN A 302 -36.52 41.67 46.49
CA ASN A 302 -36.42 43.00 47.09
C ASN A 302 -35.69 44.03 46.20
N ASN A 303 -35.23 43.63 45.01
CA ASN A 303 -34.59 44.51 44.01
C ASN A 303 -35.60 45.18 43.06
N THR A 304 -36.89 45.20 43.41
CA THR A 304 -37.91 45.95 42.68
C THR A 304 -37.82 47.44 43.00
N ILE A 305 -37.75 48.30 41.97
CA ILE A 305 -37.64 49.75 42.17
C ILE A 305 -39.01 50.29 42.63
N VAL A 306 -39.06 50.81 43.86
CA VAL A 306 -40.17 51.61 44.38
C VAL A 306 -39.72 53.07 44.44
N THR A 307 -40.61 53.98 44.06
CA THR A 307 -40.40 55.44 43.83
C THR A 307 -39.69 55.81 42.51
N GLU A 308 -40.09 56.96 41.97
CA GLU A 308 -39.68 57.49 40.67
C GLU A 308 -38.37 58.27 40.80
N LEU A 309 -37.35 58.00 39.96
CA LEU A 309 -36.53 59.05 39.28
C LEU A 309 -35.50 58.49 38.28
N THR A 310 -35.08 59.38 37.35
CA THR A 310 -33.79 59.41 36.61
C THR A 310 -33.28 58.18 35.84
N ASN A 311 -33.29 58.30 34.51
CA ASN A 311 -32.30 57.76 33.55
C ASN A 311 -31.89 56.28 33.65
N CYS A 312 -32.84 55.35 33.59
CA CYS A 312 -32.55 53.94 33.31
C CYS A 312 -31.79 53.73 31.98
N THR A 313 -30.60 53.13 32.04
CA THR A 313 -29.78 52.77 30.86
C THR A 313 -29.92 51.30 30.44
N THR A 314 -30.15 50.37 31.39
CA THR A 314 -30.32 48.93 31.13
C THR A 314 -31.80 48.55 30.93
N ALA A 315 -32.07 47.48 30.19
CA ALA A 315 -33.43 46.98 29.95
C ALA A 315 -34.08 46.43 31.23
N ALA A 316 -33.31 45.91 32.18
CA ALA A 316 -33.82 45.49 33.49
C ALA A 316 -34.44 46.68 34.27
N CYS A 317 -33.75 47.82 34.29
CA CYS A 317 -34.21 49.03 34.98
C CYS A 317 -35.54 49.53 34.39
N LYS A 318 -35.69 49.51 33.06
CA LYS A 318 -36.94 49.82 32.36
C LYS A 318 -38.08 48.83 32.62
N LEU A 319 -37.77 47.65 33.13
CA LEU A 319 -38.74 46.63 33.55
C LEU A 319 -38.99 46.64 35.07
N ASN A 320 -38.57 47.72 35.76
CA ASN A 320 -38.70 47.99 37.20
C ASN A 320 -37.84 47.09 38.13
N TYR A 321 -36.75 46.51 37.63
CA TYR A 321 -35.79 45.72 38.41
C TYR A 321 -34.39 46.33 38.35
N ASP A 322 -33.76 46.57 39.50
CA ASP A 322 -32.36 46.97 39.55
C ASP A 322 -31.41 45.79 39.82
N PHE A 323 -30.60 45.45 38.83
CA PHE A 323 -29.50 44.48 38.94
C PHE A 323 -28.11 45.13 38.86
N SER A 324 -28.02 46.48 38.84
CA SER A 324 -26.74 47.21 38.72
C SER A 324 -25.80 46.97 39.91
N SER A 325 -26.35 46.69 41.09
CA SER A 325 -25.64 46.28 42.32
C SER A 325 -24.82 44.98 42.21
N CYS A 326 -24.81 44.34 41.02
CA CYS A 326 -24.39 42.96 40.84
C CYS A 326 -23.28 42.74 39.77
N GLN A 327 -22.75 43.81 39.16
CA GLN A 327 -21.89 43.77 37.95
C GLN A 327 -20.65 42.86 38.01
N THR A 328 -20.23 42.38 39.18
CA THR A 328 -19.07 41.47 39.35
C THR A 328 -19.35 40.26 40.25
N GLY A 329 -20.62 39.92 40.55
CA GLY A 329 -20.93 38.90 41.57
C GLY A 329 -22.34 38.31 41.52
N CYS A 330 -22.92 38.16 40.34
CA CYS A 330 -24.29 37.67 40.17
C CYS A 330 -24.41 36.13 40.18
N GLN A 331 -25.55 35.62 40.65
CA GLN A 331 -25.87 34.19 40.68
C GLN A 331 -26.80 33.74 39.53
N TYR A 332 -27.52 34.67 38.90
CA TYR A 332 -28.45 34.39 37.81
C TYR A 332 -28.21 35.31 36.59
N GLY A 333 -29.05 35.17 35.56
CA GLY A 333 -28.84 35.74 34.23
C GLY A 333 -28.03 34.82 33.29
N LEU A 334 -28.00 35.16 32.00
CA LEU A 334 -27.36 34.37 30.93
C LEU A 334 -25.90 33.99 31.19
N MET A 335 -25.14 34.86 31.88
CA MET A 335 -23.69 34.70 32.04
C MET A 335 -23.29 33.89 33.28
N ASN A 336 -24.13 33.87 34.31
CA ASN A 336 -23.74 33.37 35.64
C ASN A 336 -24.38 32.03 36.01
N ASN A 337 -25.54 31.69 35.41
CA ASN A 337 -26.22 30.41 35.63
C ASN A 337 -26.27 29.59 34.33
N PHE A 338 -25.66 28.40 34.36
CA PHE A 338 -25.70 27.48 33.21
C PHE A 338 -27.10 26.85 33.02
N GLN A 339 -27.86 26.64 34.10
CA GLN A 339 -29.22 26.08 34.09
C GLN A 339 -30.33 27.08 33.72
N VAL A 340 -30.01 28.17 33.01
CA VAL A 340 -31.01 29.15 32.52
C VAL A 340 -32.12 28.48 31.69
N MET A 341 -31.85 27.42 30.92
CA MET A 341 -32.91 26.75 30.16
C MET A 341 -33.93 26.03 31.06
N SER A 342 -33.47 25.39 32.14
CA SER A 342 -34.32 24.79 33.17
C SER A 342 -35.13 25.87 33.91
N MET A 343 -34.50 27.02 34.19
CA MET A 343 -35.19 28.17 34.80
C MET A 343 -36.27 28.78 33.88
N VAL A 344 -36.07 28.80 32.56
CA VAL A 344 -37.02 29.37 31.58
C VAL A 344 -38.20 28.43 31.26
N SER A 345 -37.99 27.12 31.21
CA SER A 345 -38.98 26.16 30.68
C SER A 345 -40.30 26.05 31.46
N GLY A 346 -41.31 25.42 30.86
CA GLY A 346 -42.60 25.18 31.51
C GLY A 346 -42.49 24.27 32.74
N PHE A 347 -41.75 23.16 32.62
CA PHE A 347 -41.57 22.17 33.67
C PHE A 347 -40.10 21.72 33.78
N ALA A 348 -39.31 22.46 34.58
CA ALA A 348 -37.88 22.27 34.79
C ALA A 348 -37.37 20.81 34.90
N PRO A 349 -38.03 19.86 35.63
CA PRO A 349 -37.55 18.47 35.70
C PRO A 349 -37.52 17.74 34.34
N LEU A 350 -38.33 18.15 33.36
CA LEU A 350 -38.29 17.60 32.00
C LEU A 350 -37.07 18.12 31.22
N ILE A 351 -36.57 19.33 31.50
CA ILE A 351 -35.28 19.79 30.97
C ILE A 351 -34.15 18.97 31.56
N SER A 352 -34.13 18.74 32.88
CA SER A 352 -33.13 17.86 33.51
C SER A 352 -33.14 16.44 32.91
N ALA A 353 -34.32 15.87 32.68
CA ALA A 353 -34.46 14.59 31.96
C ALA A 353 -33.98 14.68 30.49
N GLY A 354 -34.19 15.81 29.80
CA GLY A 354 -33.66 16.11 28.48
C GLY A 354 -32.14 16.20 28.45
N ILE A 355 -31.52 16.82 29.45
CA ILE A 355 -30.07 16.89 29.63
C ILE A 355 -29.48 15.50 29.84
N PHE A 356 -30.06 14.72 30.77
CA PHE A 356 -29.66 13.33 31.00
C PHE A 356 -29.80 12.48 29.72
N SER A 357 -30.86 12.71 28.93
CA SER A 357 -31.05 12.05 27.64
C SER A 357 -29.97 12.41 26.62
N ALA A 358 -29.70 13.69 26.40
CA ALA A 358 -28.70 14.20 25.46
C ALA A 358 -27.28 13.73 25.81
N THR A 359 -26.90 13.87 27.08
CA THR A 359 -25.58 13.50 27.61
C THR A 359 -25.33 12.00 27.55
N LEU A 360 -26.21 11.17 28.13
CA LEU A 360 -26.00 9.72 28.21
C LEU A 360 -26.11 9.04 26.83
N SER A 361 -26.98 9.50 25.93
CA SER A 361 -27.06 8.96 24.57
C SER A 361 -25.80 9.24 23.75
N SER A 362 -25.31 10.49 23.77
CA SER A 362 -24.07 10.89 23.09
C SER A 362 -22.83 10.20 23.67
N ALA A 363 -22.75 10.06 25.00
CA ALA A 363 -21.70 9.31 25.68
C ALA A 363 -21.68 7.84 25.24
N LEU A 364 -22.83 7.15 25.30
CA LEU A 364 -22.96 5.75 24.93
C LEU A 364 -22.62 5.50 23.46
N ALA A 365 -23.12 6.34 22.55
CA ALA A 365 -22.84 6.21 21.12
C ALA A 365 -21.34 6.43 20.80
N SER A 366 -20.68 7.36 21.50
CA SER A 366 -19.23 7.61 21.36
C SER A 366 -18.40 6.45 21.93
N LEU A 367 -18.83 5.90 23.08
CA LEU A 367 -18.20 4.76 23.76
C LEU A 367 -18.30 3.46 22.95
N VAL A 368 -19.36 3.26 22.17
CA VAL A 368 -19.49 2.13 21.21
C VAL A 368 -18.73 2.41 19.90
N SER A 369 -18.65 3.67 19.46
CA SER A 369 -17.98 4.05 18.21
C SER A 369 -16.45 3.88 18.27
N ALA A 370 -15.78 4.48 19.26
CA ALA A 370 -14.31 4.51 19.32
C ALA A 370 -13.66 3.11 19.29
N PRO A 371 -14.10 2.11 20.10
CA PRO A 371 -13.56 0.76 20.09
C PRO A 371 -13.73 0.03 18.75
N LYS A 372 -14.85 0.23 18.05
CA LYS A 372 -15.16 -0.47 16.80
C LYS A 372 -14.33 0.07 15.64
N ILE A 373 -14.13 1.38 15.61
CA ILE A 373 -13.24 2.04 14.66
C ILE A 373 -11.78 1.62 14.91
N PHE A 374 -11.34 1.60 16.17
CA PHE A 374 -10.00 1.15 16.53
C PHE A 374 -9.79 -0.35 16.21
N GLN A 375 -10.77 -1.21 16.47
CA GLN A 375 -10.70 -2.64 16.12
C GLN A 375 -10.61 -2.86 14.61
N ALA A 376 -11.38 -2.13 13.80
CA ALA A 376 -11.34 -2.22 12.34
C ALA A 376 -9.97 -1.79 11.80
N LEU A 377 -9.42 -0.68 12.30
CA LEU A 377 -8.06 -0.21 12.00
C LEU A 377 -6.99 -1.26 12.35
N CYS A 378 -7.14 -1.94 13.49
CA CYS A 378 -6.19 -2.97 13.93
C CYS A 378 -6.30 -4.27 13.11
N LYS A 379 -7.50 -4.64 12.64
CA LYS A 379 -7.72 -5.81 11.76
C LYS A 379 -6.98 -5.69 10.42
N ASP A 380 -6.84 -4.47 9.90
CA ASP A 380 -6.09 -4.18 8.66
C ASP A 380 -4.55 -4.21 8.83
N ASN A 381 -4.04 -4.45 10.05
CA ASN A 381 -2.60 -4.58 10.37
C ASN A 381 -1.69 -3.41 9.92
N ILE A 382 -2.26 -2.23 9.67
CA ILE A 382 -1.54 -1.01 9.26
C ILE A 382 -0.46 -0.67 10.31
N TYR A 383 -0.88 -0.51 11.57
CA TYR A 383 0.01 -0.32 12.72
C TYR A 383 0.20 -1.64 13.49
N PRO A 384 1.36 -2.30 13.39
CA PRO A 384 1.54 -3.66 13.93
C PRO A 384 1.54 -3.69 15.46
N GLY A 385 1.97 -2.61 16.12
CA GLY A 385 1.95 -2.50 17.59
C GLY A 385 0.55 -2.59 18.21
N PHE A 386 -0.50 -2.31 17.45
CA PHE A 386 -1.89 -2.38 17.94
C PHE A 386 -2.62 -3.68 17.59
N GLN A 387 -1.93 -4.67 16.99
CA GLN A 387 -2.54 -5.96 16.61
C GLN A 387 -3.23 -6.69 17.78
N MET A 388 -2.80 -6.44 19.02
CA MET A 388 -3.44 -6.94 20.24
C MET A 388 -4.93 -6.55 20.36
N PHE A 389 -5.33 -5.41 19.80
CA PHE A 389 -6.70 -4.85 19.84
C PHE A 389 -7.59 -5.32 18.68
N ALA A 390 -7.04 -5.99 17.65
CA ALA A 390 -7.81 -6.53 16.53
C ALA A 390 -8.76 -7.67 16.94
N LYS A 391 -8.43 -8.40 18.02
CA LYS A 391 -9.18 -9.57 18.49
C LYS A 391 -10.53 -9.18 19.11
N GLY A 392 -11.61 -9.58 18.46
CA GLY A 392 -12.97 -9.58 19.01
C GLY A 392 -13.19 -10.73 20.00
N TYR A 393 -14.18 -10.57 20.87
CA TYR A 393 -14.60 -11.55 21.87
C TYR A 393 -16.13 -11.73 21.85
N GLY A 394 -16.61 -12.88 22.32
CA GLY A 394 -18.03 -13.23 22.30
C GLY A 394 -18.59 -13.51 20.90
N LYS A 395 -19.90 -13.81 20.82
CA LYS A 395 -20.58 -14.17 19.56
C LYS A 395 -20.55 -13.05 18.52
N ASN A 396 -20.56 -11.78 18.96
CA ASN A 396 -20.67 -10.60 18.10
C ASN A 396 -19.32 -9.96 17.76
N ASN A 397 -18.19 -10.61 18.07
CA ASN A 397 -16.82 -10.10 17.85
C ASN A 397 -16.53 -8.73 18.51
N GLU A 398 -17.13 -8.45 19.67
CA GLU A 398 -17.02 -7.16 20.36
C GLU A 398 -15.58 -6.88 20.87
N PRO A 399 -15.04 -5.66 20.70
CA PRO A 399 -13.66 -5.32 21.04
C PRO A 399 -13.46 -4.99 22.52
N LEU A 400 -13.55 -5.97 23.42
CA LEU A 400 -13.39 -5.77 24.88
C LEU A 400 -12.11 -4.98 25.27
N ARG A 401 -10.98 -5.24 24.59
CA ARG A 401 -9.73 -4.48 24.78
C ARG A 401 -9.82 -3.02 24.30
N GLY A 402 -10.61 -2.76 23.26
CA GLY A 402 -10.89 -1.41 22.77
C GLY A 402 -11.79 -0.63 23.73
N TYR A 403 -12.85 -1.27 24.26
CA TYR A 403 -13.70 -0.68 25.29
C TYR A 403 -12.89 -0.29 26.54
N LEU A 404 -11.98 -1.17 27.00
CA LEU A 404 -11.09 -0.87 28.12
C LEU A 404 -10.13 0.30 27.84
N LEU A 405 -9.57 0.38 26.63
CA LEU A 405 -8.71 1.51 26.23
C LEU A 405 -9.49 2.84 26.19
N THR A 406 -10.67 2.84 25.58
CA THR A 406 -11.57 4.01 25.54
C THR A 406 -12.01 4.43 26.95
N PHE A 407 -12.32 3.47 27.82
CA PHE A 407 -12.66 3.73 29.22
C PHE A 407 -11.52 4.41 29.98
N LEU A 408 -10.28 3.92 29.85
CA LEU A 408 -9.11 4.52 30.51
C LEU A 408 -8.81 5.94 30.00
N ILE A 409 -8.97 6.19 28.69
CA ILE A 409 -8.84 7.53 28.11
C ILE A 409 -9.94 8.45 28.65
N ALA A 410 -11.21 8.01 28.60
CA ALA A 410 -12.34 8.81 29.07
C ALA A 410 -12.22 9.14 30.56
N LEU A 411 -11.88 8.16 31.41
CA LEU A 411 -11.67 8.36 32.85
C LEU A 411 -10.54 9.36 33.13
N GLY A 412 -9.43 9.30 32.37
CA GLY A 412 -8.34 10.26 32.48
C GLY A 412 -8.76 11.72 32.21
N PHE A 413 -9.67 11.94 31.26
CA PHE A 413 -10.24 13.27 30.99
C PHE A 413 -11.36 13.66 31.97
N ILE A 414 -12.15 12.72 32.48
CA ILE A 414 -13.18 12.97 33.52
C ILE A 414 -12.53 13.53 34.81
N LEU A 415 -11.31 13.10 35.15
CA LEU A 415 -10.58 13.62 36.32
C LEU A 415 -10.24 15.11 36.25
N ILE A 416 -10.26 15.74 35.07
CA ILE A 416 -10.13 17.20 34.93
C ILE A 416 -11.36 17.90 35.54
N ALA A 417 -12.56 17.31 35.37
CA ALA A 417 -13.85 17.77 35.87
C ALA A 417 -14.35 19.15 35.41
N GLU A 418 -13.64 19.81 34.48
CA GLU A 418 -13.96 21.16 34.01
C GLU A 418 -14.33 21.15 32.51
N LEU A 419 -15.62 21.28 32.20
CA LEU A 419 -16.15 21.11 30.84
C LEU A 419 -15.52 22.08 29.82
N ASN A 420 -15.25 23.32 30.24
CA ASN A 420 -14.74 24.39 29.39
C ASN A 420 -13.27 24.13 28.96
N VAL A 421 -12.49 23.37 29.72
CA VAL A 421 -11.12 22.96 29.37
C VAL A 421 -11.12 21.72 28.46
N ILE A 422 -12.08 20.80 28.64
CA ILE A 422 -12.18 19.57 27.85
C ILE A 422 -12.70 19.87 26.42
N ALA A 423 -13.63 20.81 26.26
CA ALA A 423 -14.28 21.10 24.96
C ALA A 423 -13.31 21.58 23.85
N PRO A 424 -12.38 22.54 24.06
CA PRO A 424 -11.39 22.94 23.06
C PRO A 424 -10.47 21.80 22.60
N ILE A 425 -10.15 20.85 23.48
CA ILE A 425 -9.32 19.67 23.15
C ILE A 425 -10.08 18.77 22.16
N ILE A 426 -11.37 18.54 22.40
CA ILE A 426 -12.25 17.78 21.51
C ILE A 426 -12.41 18.49 20.16
N SER A 427 -12.58 19.82 20.17
CA SER A 427 -12.65 20.64 18.96
C SER A 427 -11.40 20.53 18.10
N ASN A 428 -10.19 20.56 18.69
CA ASN A 428 -8.93 20.33 18.00
C ASN A 428 -8.91 18.97 17.26
N PHE A 429 -9.26 17.87 17.93
CA PHE A 429 -9.21 16.54 17.30
C PHE A 429 -10.32 16.32 16.26
N PHE A 430 -11.54 16.84 16.44
CA PHE A 430 -12.56 16.76 15.40
C PHE A 430 -12.23 17.64 14.19
N LEU A 431 -11.76 18.88 14.37
CA LEU A 431 -11.28 19.74 13.29
C LEU A 431 -10.15 19.08 12.49
N ALA A 432 -9.18 18.45 13.15
CA ALA A 432 -8.12 17.68 12.48
C ALA A 432 -8.69 16.51 11.66
N SER A 433 -9.66 15.76 12.19
CA SER A 433 -10.31 14.66 11.47
C SER A 433 -11.09 15.14 10.25
N TYR A 434 -11.80 16.27 10.36
CA TYR A 434 -12.60 16.86 9.29
C TYR A 434 -11.70 17.49 8.22
N ALA A 435 -10.62 18.16 8.62
CA ALA A 435 -9.58 18.66 7.71
C ALA A 435 -9.01 17.54 6.84
N LEU A 436 -8.70 16.38 7.44
CA LEU A 436 -8.16 15.23 6.71
C LEU A 436 -9.18 14.54 5.81
N ILE A 437 -10.45 14.40 6.23
CA ILE A 437 -11.52 13.89 5.36
C ILE A 437 -11.68 14.80 4.13
N ASN A 438 -11.74 16.10 4.33
CA ASN A 438 -11.88 17.09 3.26
C ASN A 438 -10.64 17.13 2.33
N PHE A 439 -9.43 17.10 2.88
CA PHE A 439 -8.18 17.12 2.10
C PHE A 439 -7.96 15.82 1.31
N SER A 440 -8.21 14.66 1.91
CA SER A 440 -8.01 13.36 1.24
C SER A 440 -8.99 13.16 0.08
N VAL A 441 -10.24 13.62 0.22
CA VAL A 441 -11.25 13.65 -0.84
C VAL A 441 -10.81 14.56 -2.00
N PHE A 442 -10.33 15.78 -1.70
CA PHE A 442 -9.73 16.67 -2.71
C PHE A 442 -8.55 15.99 -3.43
N HIS A 443 -7.61 15.39 -2.69
CA HIS A 443 -6.44 14.72 -3.23
C HIS A 443 -6.81 13.52 -4.12
N ALA A 444 -7.79 12.70 -3.73
CA ALA A 444 -8.28 11.58 -4.53
C ALA A 444 -8.92 12.04 -5.86
N SER A 445 -9.67 13.15 -5.84
CA SER A 445 -10.19 13.81 -7.04
C SER A 445 -9.10 14.39 -7.93
N LEU A 446 -8.09 15.07 -7.35
CA LEU A 446 -6.97 15.65 -8.08
C LEU A 446 -6.10 14.59 -8.77
N ALA A 447 -5.83 13.48 -8.08
CA ALA A 447 -5.07 12.35 -8.59
C ALA A 447 -5.83 11.50 -9.63
N LYS A 448 -7.13 11.78 -9.89
CA LYS A 448 -8.00 11.03 -10.81
C LYS A 448 -7.92 9.51 -10.63
N SER A 449 -7.92 9.05 -9.38
CA SER A 449 -7.79 7.62 -9.06
C SER A 449 -8.92 6.81 -9.73
N PRO A 450 -8.63 5.71 -10.46
CA PRO A 450 -9.66 4.93 -11.16
C PRO A 450 -10.78 4.37 -10.27
N GLY A 451 -10.52 4.21 -8.96
CA GLY A 451 -11.46 3.79 -7.93
C GLY A 451 -12.12 4.94 -7.15
N TRP A 452 -11.95 6.19 -7.58
CA TRP A 452 -12.60 7.38 -7.03
C TRP A 452 -13.55 7.99 -8.07
N ARG A 453 -14.84 7.65 -7.95
CA ARG A 453 -15.95 8.05 -8.83
C ARG A 453 -17.19 8.41 -7.99
N PRO A 454 -17.15 9.47 -7.18
CA PRO A 454 -18.27 9.86 -6.33
C PRO A 454 -19.49 10.25 -7.17
N ALA A 455 -20.62 9.56 -6.97
CA ALA A 455 -21.85 9.80 -7.71
C ALA A 455 -22.72 10.95 -7.13
N PHE A 456 -22.30 11.57 -6.03
CA PHE A 456 -23.08 12.57 -5.31
C PHE A 456 -23.12 13.94 -6.03
N LYS A 457 -24.32 14.34 -6.49
CA LYS A 457 -24.55 15.53 -7.35
C LYS A 457 -23.99 16.87 -6.82
N TYR A 458 -23.95 17.07 -5.50
CA TYR A 458 -23.50 18.34 -4.90
C TYR A 458 -22.02 18.32 -4.44
N TYR A 459 -21.24 17.30 -4.83
CA TYR A 459 -19.81 17.23 -4.56
C TYR A 459 -19.00 18.09 -5.55
N ASN A 460 -18.02 18.84 -5.03
CA ASN A 460 -16.99 19.51 -5.81
C ASN A 460 -15.67 19.54 -5.01
N MET A 461 -14.57 19.12 -5.64
CA MET A 461 -13.25 19.03 -4.99
C MET A 461 -12.77 20.35 -4.38
N TRP A 462 -13.13 21.49 -4.99
CA TRP A 462 -12.71 22.82 -4.51
C TRP A 462 -13.43 23.21 -3.22
N ILE A 463 -14.69 22.79 -3.04
CA ILE A 463 -15.43 23.00 -1.79
C ILE A 463 -14.77 22.21 -0.66
N SER A 464 -14.34 20.97 -0.93
CA SER A 464 -13.57 20.17 0.03
C SER A 464 -12.21 20.80 0.37
N LEU A 465 -11.49 21.37 -0.61
CA LEU A 465 -10.24 22.09 -0.32
C LEU A 465 -10.47 23.31 0.59
N VAL A 466 -11.51 24.12 0.33
CA VAL A 466 -11.90 25.25 1.19
C VAL A 466 -12.26 24.77 2.60
N GLY A 467 -13.00 23.68 2.73
CA GLY A 467 -13.31 23.07 4.04
C GLY A 467 -12.06 22.61 4.80
N ALA A 468 -11.08 22.01 4.11
CA ALA A 468 -9.82 21.58 4.73
C ALA A 468 -8.97 22.77 5.22
N ILE A 469 -8.88 23.84 4.43
CA ILE A 469 -8.19 25.08 4.80
C ILE A 469 -8.90 25.78 5.96
N LEU A 470 -10.23 25.89 5.92
CA LEU A 470 -11.03 26.49 7.00
C LEU A 470 -10.85 25.74 8.32
N CYS A 471 -10.91 24.40 8.32
CA CYS A 471 -10.65 23.59 9.50
C CYS A 471 -9.24 23.84 10.06
N CYS A 472 -8.22 23.89 9.19
CA CYS A 472 -6.83 24.16 9.57
C CYS A 472 -6.67 25.53 10.24
N ILE A 473 -7.18 26.60 9.62
CA ILE A 473 -7.10 27.97 10.14
C ILE A 473 -7.79 28.07 11.50
N VAL A 474 -9.04 27.60 11.60
CA VAL A 474 -9.80 27.64 12.86
C VAL A 474 -9.08 26.86 13.97
N MET A 475 -8.51 25.69 13.67
CA MET A 475 -7.76 24.88 14.63
C MET A 475 -6.51 25.60 15.16
N PHE A 476 -5.74 26.27 14.27
CA PHE A 476 -4.58 27.08 14.67
C PHE A 476 -4.96 28.33 15.48
N VAL A 477 -6.09 28.95 15.20
CA VAL A 477 -6.56 30.14 15.95
C VAL A 477 -7.10 29.77 17.34
N ILE A 478 -7.73 28.59 17.50
CA ILE A 478 -8.14 28.08 18.81
C ILE A 478 -6.93 27.78 19.70
N ASN A 479 -5.97 27.00 19.20
CA ASN A 479 -4.74 26.69 19.93
C ASN A 479 -3.62 26.26 18.97
N TRP A 480 -2.70 27.18 18.68
CA TRP A 480 -1.64 26.98 17.69
C TRP A 480 -0.67 25.84 18.04
N TRP A 481 -0.34 25.63 19.32
CA TRP A 481 0.63 24.61 19.74
C TRP A 481 0.01 23.22 19.75
N ALA A 482 -1.25 23.11 20.16
CA ALA A 482 -2.01 21.86 20.10
C ALA A 482 -2.36 21.49 18.65
N ALA A 483 -2.63 22.46 17.79
CA ALA A 483 -2.82 22.25 16.35
C ALA A 483 -1.54 21.75 15.68
N LEU A 484 -0.39 22.38 15.98
CA LEU A 484 0.92 21.98 15.47
C LEU A 484 1.30 20.56 15.92
N LEU A 485 1.11 20.24 17.20
CA LEU A 485 1.36 18.91 17.77
C LEU A 485 0.49 17.84 17.08
N THR A 486 -0.80 18.12 16.88
CA THR A 486 -1.69 17.22 16.13
C THR A 486 -1.18 17.03 14.70
N TYR A 487 -0.81 18.08 13.97
CA TYR A 487 -0.28 17.96 12.61
C TYR A 487 1.03 17.17 12.52
N VAL A 488 1.93 17.31 13.50
CA VAL A 488 3.17 16.51 13.58
C VAL A 488 2.87 15.01 13.78
N ILE A 489 1.92 14.68 14.65
CA ILE A 489 1.46 13.29 14.85
C ILE A 489 0.85 12.73 13.55
N VAL A 490 -0.04 13.50 12.90
CA VAL A 490 -0.69 13.14 11.63
C VAL A 490 0.34 12.87 10.53
N LEU A 491 1.32 13.76 10.36
CA LEU A 491 2.37 13.63 9.35
C LEU A 491 3.27 12.43 9.64
N GLY A 492 3.62 12.19 10.91
CA GLY A 492 4.38 11.02 11.34
C GLY A 492 3.65 9.70 11.04
N LEU A 493 2.34 9.63 11.32
CA LEU A 493 1.49 8.48 10.98
C LEU A 493 1.41 8.25 9.47
N TYR A 494 1.20 9.32 8.68
CA TYR A 494 1.16 9.24 7.22
C TYR A 494 2.48 8.69 6.66
N ILE A 495 3.61 9.31 7.02
CA ILE A 495 4.96 8.88 6.59
C ILE A 495 5.25 7.43 7.00
N TYR A 496 4.85 7.02 8.21
CA TYR A 496 5.02 5.65 8.68
C TYR A 496 4.30 4.63 7.78
N VAL A 497 3.05 4.90 7.39
CA VAL A 497 2.29 3.99 6.50
C VAL A 497 2.90 3.98 5.09
N THR A 498 3.25 5.15 4.52
CA THR A 498 3.87 5.27 3.20
C THR A 498 5.26 4.60 3.13
N TYR A 499 6.02 4.59 4.22
CA TYR A 499 7.31 3.89 4.30
C TYR A 499 7.15 2.37 4.49
N LYS A 500 6.27 1.94 5.41
CA LYS A 500 6.04 0.52 5.72
C LYS A 500 5.42 -0.24 4.53
N LYS A 501 4.58 0.42 3.73
CA LYS A 501 3.83 -0.17 2.59
C LYS A 501 3.19 -1.51 2.94
N PRO A 502 2.21 -1.53 3.87
CA PRO A 502 1.56 -2.78 4.28
C PRO A 502 0.89 -3.47 3.08
N ASP A 503 1.01 -4.80 3.00
CA ASP A 503 0.44 -5.63 1.94
C ASP A 503 -1.10 -5.68 2.04
N VAL A 504 -1.74 -4.65 1.49
CA VAL A 504 -3.15 -4.32 1.67
C VAL A 504 -3.85 -4.34 0.31
N ASN A 505 -4.79 -5.27 0.13
CA ASN A 505 -5.38 -5.62 -1.18
C ASN A 505 -6.37 -4.58 -1.77
N TRP A 506 -6.43 -3.35 -1.25
CA TRP A 506 -7.16 -2.25 -1.86
C TRP A 506 -6.19 -1.11 -2.15
N GLY A 507 -6.08 -0.76 -3.44
CA GLY A 507 -5.04 0.13 -3.93
C GLY A 507 -5.15 1.55 -3.36
N SER A 508 -4.00 2.20 -3.16
CA SER A 508 -3.95 3.58 -2.68
C SER A 508 -4.12 4.59 -3.82
N SER A 509 -4.61 5.79 -3.48
CA SER A 509 -4.57 6.95 -4.37
C SER A 509 -3.13 7.29 -4.82
N THR A 510 -2.13 7.06 -3.96
CA THR A 510 -0.69 7.17 -4.31
C THR A 510 -0.23 6.14 -5.35
N GLN A 511 -0.70 4.90 -5.30
CA GLN A 511 -0.40 3.88 -6.31
C GLN A 511 -0.98 4.27 -7.68
N ALA A 512 -2.23 4.71 -7.72
CA ALA A 512 -2.87 5.22 -8.94
C ALA A 512 -2.08 6.39 -9.56
N LEU A 513 -1.64 7.34 -8.73
CA LEU A 513 -0.78 8.45 -9.17
C LEU A 513 0.58 7.96 -9.68
N THR A 514 1.21 6.97 -9.06
CA THR A 514 2.47 6.41 -9.59
C THR A 514 2.30 5.72 -10.95
N TYR A 515 1.15 5.08 -11.22
CA TYR A 515 0.84 4.52 -12.53
C TYR A 515 0.65 5.61 -13.58
N LEU A 516 -0.14 6.66 -13.28
CA LEU A 516 -0.34 7.80 -14.17
C LEU A 516 0.98 8.51 -14.50
N ASN A 517 1.82 8.76 -13.49
CA ASN A 517 3.14 9.34 -13.68
C ASN A 517 4.03 8.44 -14.55
N ALA A 518 4.08 7.13 -14.28
CA ALA A 518 4.86 6.18 -15.09
C ALA A 518 4.40 6.14 -16.56
N LEU A 519 3.09 6.15 -16.80
CA LEU A 519 2.49 6.21 -18.14
C LEU A 519 2.85 7.53 -18.84
N GLN A 520 2.62 8.67 -18.19
CA GLN A 520 2.89 10.00 -18.76
C GLN A 520 4.39 10.21 -19.05
N HIS A 521 5.28 9.73 -18.17
CA HIS A 521 6.73 9.74 -18.42
C HIS A 521 7.13 8.82 -19.58
N SER A 522 6.51 7.64 -19.72
CA SER A 522 6.78 6.70 -20.83
C SER A 522 6.30 7.23 -22.18
N ILE A 523 5.13 7.89 -22.21
CA ILE A 523 4.62 8.58 -23.41
C ILE A 523 5.54 9.76 -23.76
N ARG A 524 5.91 10.60 -22.78
CA ARG A 524 6.82 11.74 -23.01
C ARG A 524 8.21 11.29 -23.50
N LEU A 525 8.72 10.15 -23.02
CA LEU A 525 9.97 9.57 -23.49
C LEU A 525 9.89 9.08 -24.95
N SER A 526 8.72 8.60 -25.39
CA SER A 526 8.51 8.18 -26.78
C SER A 526 8.63 9.33 -27.80
N GLY A 527 8.41 10.58 -27.37
CA GLY A 527 8.63 11.78 -28.19
C GLY A 527 10.09 12.27 -28.24
N VAL A 528 11.05 11.50 -27.75
CA VAL A 528 12.49 11.83 -27.80
C VAL A 528 13.16 11.08 -28.94
N GLU A 529 14.05 11.75 -29.66
CA GLU A 529 14.86 11.19 -30.74
C GLU A 529 16.04 10.34 -30.22
N ASP A 530 16.48 9.38 -31.05
CA ASP A 530 17.61 8.53 -30.73
C ASP A 530 18.93 9.29 -30.99
N HIS A 531 19.73 9.45 -29.95
CA HIS A 531 21.02 10.14 -30.00
C HIS A 531 22.08 9.34 -29.24
N VAL A 532 23.33 9.34 -29.71
CA VAL A 532 24.44 8.61 -29.06
C VAL A 532 24.61 9.02 -27.58
N LYS A 533 24.41 10.30 -27.24
CA LYS A 533 24.40 10.82 -25.86
C LYS A 533 23.38 10.09 -24.95
N ASN A 534 22.25 9.69 -25.52
CA ASN A 534 21.13 9.05 -24.83
C ASN A 534 21.22 7.51 -24.84
N PHE A 535 22.15 6.90 -25.59
CA PHE A 535 22.30 5.45 -25.64
C PHE A 535 22.57 4.87 -24.25
N ARG A 536 21.84 3.81 -23.89
CA ARG A 536 22.08 3.00 -22.69
C ARG A 536 21.97 1.52 -23.08
N PRO A 537 22.78 0.60 -22.53
CA PRO A 537 22.56 -0.82 -22.73
C PRO A 537 21.22 -1.21 -22.06
N GLN A 538 20.26 -1.64 -22.88
CA GLN A 538 18.94 -2.10 -22.46
C GLN A 538 18.91 -3.62 -22.70
N CYS A 539 19.12 -4.41 -21.65
CA CYS A 539 19.45 -5.83 -21.79
C CYS A 539 18.22 -6.73 -21.67
N LEU A 540 17.96 -7.55 -22.69
CA LEU A 540 17.14 -8.75 -22.62
C LEU A 540 18.03 -9.94 -22.26
N ILE A 541 17.77 -10.60 -21.14
CA ILE A 541 18.60 -11.68 -20.60
C ILE A 541 17.85 -13.00 -20.72
N MET A 542 18.38 -13.97 -21.46
CA MET A 542 17.84 -15.34 -21.53
C MET A 542 18.27 -16.14 -20.30
N THR A 543 17.74 -15.75 -19.15
CA THR A 543 18.06 -16.33 -17.84
C THR A 543 17.22 -17.56 -17.50
N GLY A 544 16.09 -17.78 -18.19
CA GLY A 544 15.11 -18.78 -17.77
C GLY A 544 14.45 -18.36 -16.45
N ALA A 545 14.19 -19.32 -15.55
CA ALA A 545 13.81 -19.01 -14.18
C ALA A 545 14.92 -18.17 -13.49
N PRO A 546 14.66 -16.93 -12.99
CA PRO A 546 15.72 -16.01 -12.52
C PRO A 546 16.55 -16.50 -11.32
N ASN A 547 16.05 -17.49 -10.59
CA ASN A 547 16.75 -18.24 -9.54
C ASN A 547 17.77 -19.25 -10.08
N ALA A 548 17.55 -19.83 -11.26
CA ALA A 548 18.38 -20.91 -11.81
C ALA A 548 19.74 -20.44 -12.36
N ARG A 549 19.89 -19.15 -12.69
CA ARG A 549 21.13 -18.58 -13.29
C ARG A 549 21.59 -17.28 -12.62
N PRO A 550 21.87 -17.26 -11.30
CA PRO A 550 22.08 -16.01 -10.56
C PRO A 550 23.37 -15.27 -10.95
N ALA A 551 24.44 -15.95 -11.39
CA ALA A 551 25.66 -15.29 -11.84
C ALA A 551 25.42 -14.40 -13.07
N LEU A 552 24.68 -14.90 -14.07
CA LEU A 552 24.27 -14.16 -15.25
C LEU A 552 23.47 -12.90 -14.85
N LEU A 553 22.47 -13.08 -13.99
CA LEU A 553 21.63 -12.01 -13.47
C LEU A 553 22.43 -10.94 -12.70
N HIS A 554 23.37 -11.34 -11.84
CA HIS A 554 24.18 -10.41 -11.04
C HIS A 554 25.23 -9.67 -11.85
N LEU A 555 25.78 -10.29 -12.89
CA LEU A 555 26.75 -9.67 -13.79
C LEU A 555 26.08 -8.60 -14.67
N VAL A 556 24.95 -8.91 -15.31
CA VAL A 556 24.23 -7.92 -16.13
C VAL A 556 23.69 -6.77 -15.28
N HIS A 557 23.14 -7.07 -14.10
CA HIS A 557 22.75 -6.02 -13.14
C HIS A 557 23.93 -5.14 -12.70
N ALA A 558 25.18 -5.62 -12.76
CA ALA A 558 26.31 -4.78 -12.42
C ALA A 558 26.39 -3.57 -13.36
N PHE A 559 26.39 -3.74 -14.68
CA PHE A 559 26.50 -2.62 -15.62
C PHE A 559 25.17 -1.87 -15.85
N THR A 560 24.01 -2.56 -15.86
CA THR A 560 22.70 -1.89 -16.09
C THR A 560 22.17 -1.08 -14.90
N LYS A 561 22.55 -1.40 -13.65
CA LYS A 561 21.97 -0.78 -12.43
C LYS A 561 22.05 0.75 -12.43
N ASN A 562 20.86 1.36 -12.40
CA ASN A 562 20.60 2.81 -12.47
C ASN A 562 21.10 3.49 -13.78
N VAL A 563 21.33 2.72 -14.85
CA VAL A 563 21.84 3.21 -16.15
C VAL A 563 20.93 2.84 -17.30
N GLY A 564 20.45 1.59 -17.34
CA GLY A 564 19.64 1.06 -18.44
C GLY A 564 18.54 0.11 -17.98
N LEU A 565 17.75 -0.36 -18.94
CA LEU A 565 16.69 -1.34 -18.74
C LEU A 565 17.27 -2.76 -18.62
N MET A 566 16.61 -3.62 -17.83
CA MET A 566 16.98 -5.01 -17.63
C MET A 566 15.70 -5.86 -17.63
N ILE A 567 15.58 -6.76 -18.59
CA ILE A 567 14.45 -7.69 -18.76
C ILE A 567 14.99 -9.12 -18.65
N CYS A 568 14.36 -9.92 -17.81
CA CYS A 568 14.65 -11.34 -17.62
C CYS A 568 13.67 -12.17 -18.46
N GLY A 569 14.13 -12.65 -19.62
CA GLY A 569 13.38 -13.52 -20.50
C GLY A 569 13.40 -14.98 -20.03
N HIS A 570 12.23 -15.62 -20.07
CA HIS A 570 12.06 -17.05 -19.82
C HIS A 570 11.11 -17.63 -20.87
N VAL A 571 11.57 -18.65 -21.61
CA VAL A 571 10.76 -19.38 -22.58
C VAL A 571 10.28 -20.67 -21.94
N HIS A 572 8.97 -20.80 -21.72
CA HIS A 572 8.32 -22.02 -21.23
C HIS A 572 8.00 -22.93 -22.43
N MET A 573 8.82 -23.96 -22.62
CA MET A 573 8.62 -25.05 -23.59
C MET A 573 7.64 -26.08 -23.01
N GLY A 574 6.76 -26.66 -23.84
CA GLY A 574 5.79 -27.68 -23.43
C GLY A 574 4.32 -27.31 -23.67
N PRO A 575 3.36 -28.10 -23.17
CA PRO A 575 1.95 -27.98 -23.56
C PRO A 575 1.31 -26.65 -23.16
N ARG A 576 0.87 -25.87 -24.16
CA ARG A 576 0.28 -24.51 -24.03
C ARG A 576 -0.71 -24.34 -22.87
N ARG A 577 -1.59 -25.32 -22.64
CA ARG A 577 -2.63 -25.26 -21.59
C ARG A 577 -2.05 -25.30 -20.15
N GLN A 578 -0.93 -25.99 -19.95
CA GLN A 578 -0.22 -26.02 -18.67
C GLN A 578 0.66 -24.77 -18.54
N ALA A 579 1.48 -24.50 -19.56
CA ALA A 579 2.38 -23.35 -19.60
C ALA A 579 1.66 -22.01 -19.34
N MET A 580 0.49 -21.76 -19.93
CA MET A 580 -0.28 -20.50 -19.71
C MET A 580 -0.78 -20.33 -18.27
N LYS A 581 -1.02 -21.42 -17.53
CA LYS A 581 -1.39 -21.34 -16.11
C LYS A 581 -0.16 -21.04 -15.24
N GLU A 582 0.93 -21.73 -15.50
CA GLU A 582 2.21 -21.55 -14.81
C GLU A 582 2.77 -20.13 -15.03
N LEU A 583 2.79 -19.66 -16.28
CA LEU A 583 3.15 -18.29 -16.69
C LEU A 583 2.56 -17.21 -15.78
N SER A 584 1.24 -17.29 -15.53
CA SER A 584 0.54 -16.30 -14.69
C SER A 584 0.97 -16.33 -13.22
N THR A 585 1.32 -17.51 -12.70
CA THR A 585 1.75 -17.73 -11.32
C THR A 585 3.21 -17.32 -11.14
N ASP A 586 4.07 -17.74 -12.08
CA ASP A 586 5.50 -17.48 -12.08
C ASP A 586 5.83 -16.01 -12.36
N LEU A 587 5.02 -15.31 -13.15
CA LEU A 587 5.13 -13.85 -13.30
C LEU A 587 5.13 -13.17 -11.92
N ALA A 588 4.19 -13.55 -11.06
CA ALA A 588 4.10 -13.03 -9.70
C ALA A 588 5.15 -13.64 -8.74
N LYS A 589 5.54 -14.92 -8.89
CA LYS A 589 6.60 -15.58 -8.08
C LYS A 589 7.94 -14.88 -8.27
N TYR A 590 8.42 -14.80 -9.51
CA TYR A 590 9.77 -14.34 -9.81
C TYR A 590 9.91 -12.81 -9.78
N GLN A 591 8.88 -12.03 -10.11
CA GLN A 591 8.96 -10.58 -9.93
C GLN A 591 9.08 -10.20 -8.44
N ARG A 592 8.38 -10.91 -7.54
CA ARG A 592 8.57 -10.74 -6.08
C ARG A 592 9.97 -11.18 -5.62
N TRP A 593 10.50 -12.27 -6.17
CA TRP A 593 11.88 -12.73 -5.87
C TRP A 593 12.94 -11.70 -6.31
N LEU A 594 12.82 -11.11 -7.50
CA LEU A 594 13.70 -10.04 -7.99
C LEU A 594 13.68 -8.81 -7.08
N ILE A 595 12.48 -8.39 -6.64
CA ILE A 595 12.29 -7.27 -5.70
C ILE A 595 12.93 -7.58 -4.34
N LYS A 596 12.68 -8.77 -3.77
CA LYS A 596 13.28 -9.23 -2.50
C LYS A 596 14.81 -9.17 -2.55
N ASN A 597 15.40 -9.59 -3.68
CA ASN A 597 16.85 -9.58 -3.92
C ASN A 597 17.41 -8.21 -4.38
N LYS A 598 16.59 -7.14 -4.37
CA LYS A 598 16.98 -5.77 -4.74
C LYS A 598 17.56 -5.65 -6.17
N MET A 599 17.08 -6.53 -7.07
CA MET A 599 17.41 -6.56 -8.48
C MET A 599 16.44 -5.64 -9.24
N LYS A 600 16.97 -4.68 -10.00
CA LYS A 600 16.15 -3.73 -10.78
C LYS A 600 15.93 -4.30 -12.17
N ALA A 601 15.06 -5.31 -12.26
CA ALA A 601 14.71 -5.98 -13.50
C ALA A 601 13.20 -6.26 -13.58
N PHE A 602 12.69 -6.37 -14.80
CA PHE A 602 11.36 -6.90 -15.09
C PHE A 602 11.48 -8.36 -15.53
N TYR A 603 10.58 -9.23 -15.08
CA TYR A 603 10.47 -10.60 -15.56
C TYR A 603 9.44 -10.66 -16.70
N ALA A 604 9.85 -11.22 -17.84
CA ALA A 604 9.04 -11.32 -19.05
C ALA A 604 9.05 -12.78 -19.55
N PRO A 605 8.10 -13.60 -19.08
CA PRO A 605 8.02 -14.98 -19.49
C PRO A 605 7.09 -15.13 -20.72
N VAL A 606 7.45 -16.04 -21.61
CA VAL A 606 6.79 -16.32 -22.89
C VAL A 606 6.66 -17.83 -23.04
N HIS A 607 5.61 -18.29 -23.72
CA HIS A 607 5.52 -19.69 -24.15
C HIS A 607 5.74 -19.76 -25.66
N ALA A 608 6.59 -20.68 -26.07
CA ALA A 608 6.87 -21.07 -27.44
C ALA A 608 7.19 -22.58 -27.45
N GLU A 609 7.30 -23.17 -28.64
CA GLU A 609 7.74 -24.56 -28.79
C GLU A 609 9.27 -24.62 -28.63
N ASP A 610 10.00 -23.79 -29.39
CA ASP A 610 11.46 -23.66 -29.33
C ASP A 610 11.98 -22.42 -28.59
N LEU A 611 13.25 -22.49 -28.16
CA LEU A 611 14.00 -21.37 -27.59
C LEU A 611 14.13 -20.18 -28.57
N ARG A 612 14.24 -20.50 -29.87
CA ARG A 612 14.44 -19.52 -30.95
C ARG A 612 13.24 -18.59 -31.06
N ASP A 613 12.06 -19.16 -31.26
CA ASP A 613 10.80 -18.44 -31.45
C ASP A 613 10.43 -17.63 -30.21
N GLY A 614 10.55 -18.23 -29.02
CA GLY A 614 10.37 -17.51 -27.75
C GLY A 614 11.36 -16.35 -27.58
N GLY A 615 12.58 -16.49 -28.11
CA GLY A 615 13.56 -15.41 -28.22
C GLY A 615 13.15 -14.32 -29.21
N GLN A 616 12.67 -14.67 -30.41
CA GLN A 616 12.16 -13.72 -31.40
C GLN A 616 10.98 -12.91 -30.86
N TYR A 617 10.00 -13.56 -30.23
CA TYR A 617 8.87 -12.89 -29.58
C TYR A 617 9.33 -11.87 -28.53
N LEU A 618 10.34 -12.23 -27.71
CA LEU A 618 10.92 -11.31 -26.74
C LEU A 618 11.69 -10.14 -27.40
N MET A 619 12.45 -10.38 -28.46
CA MET A 619 13.19 -9.31 -29.16
C MET A 619 12.29 -8.33 -29.92
N GLN A 620 11.13 -8.78 -30.41
CA GLN A 620 10.19 -7.93 -31.14
C GLN A 620 9.17 -7.23 -30.22
N ALA A 621 8.69 -7.89 -29.18
CA ALA A 621 7.55 -7.41 -28.36
C ALA A 621 7.90 -6.93 -26.95
N ALA A 622 9.10 -7.19 -26.40
CA ALA A 622 9.41 -6.79 -25.03
C ALA A 622 9.61 -5.28 -24.87
N GLY A 623 8.95 -4.68 -23.86
CA GLY A 623 9.11 -3.28 -23.49
C GLY A 623 7.99 -2.35 -23.97
N LEU A 624 8.13 -1.05 -23.71
CA LEU A 624 7.09 -0.04 -23.96
C LEU A 624 7.69 1.27 -24.51
N GLY A 625 7.24 1.70 -25.68
CA GLY A 625 7.78 2.90 -26.35
C GLY A 625 9.30 2.79 -26.54
N ARG A 626 10.05 3.79 -26.06
CA ARG A 626 11.53 3.78 -26.04
C ARG A 626 12.15 2.87 -24.95
N MET A 627 11.36 2.35 -24.02
CA MET A 627 11.81 1.41 -22.98
C MET A 627 11.72 -0.04 -23.49
N ARG A 628 12.49 -0.34 -24.54
CA ARG A 628 12.67 -1.67 -25.15
C ARG A 628 14.10 -2.17 -24.91
N PRO A 629 14.39 -3.48 -25.04
CA PRO A 629 15.77 -3.94 -25.08
C PRO A 629 16.45 -3.60 -26.42
N ASN A 630 17.77 -3.55 -26.40
CA ASN A 630 18.66 -3.33 -27.56
C ASN A 630 19.89 -4.26 -27.55
N THR A 631 20.06 -5.04 -26.48
CA THR A 631 21.16 -5.98 -26.29
C THR A 631 20.61 -7.31 -25.80
N LEU A 632 20.80 -8.38 -26.57
CA LEU A 632 20.50 -9.76 -26.16
C LEU A 632 21.69 -10.29 -25.35
N VAL A 633 21.39 -10.86 -24.18
CA VAL A 633 22.39 -11.47 -23.28
C VAL A 633 22.05 -12.92 -23.00
N VAL A 634 22.97 -13.83 -23.29
CA VAL A 634 22.80 -15.28 -23.18
C VAL A 634 23.92 -15.92 -22.34
N GLY A 635 23.61 -17.05 -21.71
CA GLY A 635 24.64 -17.95 -21.19
C GLY A 635 25.18 -18.88 -22.28
N PHE A 636 26.45 -19.24 -22.20
CA PHE A 636 27.10 -20.21 -23.09
C PHE A 636 26.58 -21.65 -22.86
N LYS A 637 26.12 -22.34 -23.91
CA LYS A 637 25.63 -23.74 -23.84
C LYS A 637 26.79 -24.73 -23.71
N LYS A 638 27.32 -24.92 -22.49
CA LYS A 638 28.47 -25.80 -22.20
C LYS A 638 28.24 -27.28 -22.58
N ASN A 639 27.00 -27.77 -22.53
CA ASN A 639 26.63 -29.15 -22.83
C ASN A 639 26.34 -29.42 -24.32
N TRP A 640 26.77 -28.55 -25.23
CA TRP A 640 26.40 -28.62 -26.66
C TRP A 640 26.77 -29.95 -27.34
N ARG A 641 27.85 -30.62 -26.93
CA ARG A 641 28.28 -31.93 -27.46
C ARG A 641 27.52 -33.14 -26.90
N GLN A 642 26.64 -32.94 -25.91
CA GLN A 642 25.94 -34.00 -25.18
C GLN A 642 24.41 -33.96 -25.35
N GLY A 643 23.87 -32.90 -25.96
CA GLY A 643 22.45 -32.77 -26.31
C GLY A 643 22.22 -32.97 -27.80
N ASP A 644 20.96 -32.79 -28.22
CA ASP A 644 20.58 -32.76 -29.64
C ASP A 644 21.31 -31.60 -30.37
N MET A 645 21.74 -31.81 -31.61
CA MET A 645 22.35 -30.75 -32.42
C MET A 645 21.33 -29.67 -32.83
N ARG A 646 20.03 -29.98 -32.86
CA ARG A 646 18.95 -29.01 -33.11
C ARG A 646 18.87 -27.93 -32.02
N ASP A 647 19.25 -28.24 -30.77
CA ASP A 647 19.44 -27.22 -29.72
C ASP A 647 20.61 -26.27 -30.06
N VAL A 648 21.64 -26.76 -30.73
CA VAL A 648 22.83 -25.97 -31.10
C VAL A 648 22.48 -25.07 -32.27
N GLU A 649 21.78 -25.59 -33.27
CA GLU A 649 21.25 -24.81 -34.39
C GLU A 649 20.28 -23.71 -33.92
N THR A 650 19.28 -24.02 -33.08
CA THR A 650 18.35 -23.00 -32.56
C THR A 650 19.08 -21.93 -31.72
N TYR A 651 20.10 -22.33 -30.96
CA TYR A 651 20.93 -21.40 -30.17
C TYR A 651 21.80 -20.48 -31.05
N ILE A 652 22.39 -20.98 -32.14
CA ILE A 652 23.16 -20.17 -33.10
C ILE A 652 22.24 -19.30 -33.96
N ASN A 653 21.13 -19.82 -34.46
CA ASN A 653 20.16 -19.06 -35.24
C ASN A 653 19.54 -17.91 -34.42
N LEU A 654 19.35 -18.08 -33.11
CA LEU A 654 18.96 -16.98 -32.21
C LEU A 654 19.96 -15.80 -32.23
N PHE A 655 21.26 -16.03 -32.47
CA PHE A 655 22.24 -14.94 -32.60
C PHE A 655 22.10 -14.24 -33.96
N HIS A 656 21.86 -14.99 -35.03
CA HIS A 656 21.60 -14.42 -36.35
C HIS A 656 20.32 -13.58 -36.33
N ASP A 657 19.22 -14.12 -35.82
CA ASP A 657 17.95 -13.40 -35.70
C ASP A 657 18.09 -12.13 -34.82
N ALA A 658 18.98 -12.13 -33.80
CA ALA A 658 19.29 -10.94 -33.02
C ALA A 658 20.06 -9.87 -33.83
N PHE A 659 21.04 -10.28 -34.66
CA PHE A 659 21.73 -9.35 -35.56
C PHE A 659 20.81 -8.82 -36.66
N ASP A 660 19.91 -9.65 -37.18
CA ASP A 660 18.89 -9.29 -38.19
C ASP A 660 17.94 -8.19 -37.63
N VAL A 661 17.62 -8.22 -36.33
CA VAL A 661 16.83 -7.20 -35.60
C VAL A 661 17.70 -6.03 -35.06
N GLN A 662 18.97 -5.94 -35.46
CA GLN A 662 19.94 -4.91 -35.03
C GLN A 662 20.17 -4.82 -33.50
N TYR A 663 20.12 -5.95 -32.80
CA TYR A 663 20.53 -6.02 -31.39
C TYR A 663 22.05 -6.20 -31.27
N GLY A 664 22.62 -5.69 -30.17
CA GLY A 664 23.91 -6.19 -29.69
C GLY A 664 23.77 -7.59 -29.08
N VAL A 665 24.78 -8.45 -29.22
CA VAL A 665 24.80 -9.81 -28.66
C VAL A 665 25.92 -9.93 -27.63
N VAL A 666 25.59 -10.48 -26.46
CA VAL A 666 26.54 -10.74 -25.35
C VAL A 666 26.40 -12.18 -24.87
N VAL A 667 27.45 -12.99 -25.08
CA VAL A 667 27.54 -14.38 -24.61
C VAL A 667 28.45 -14.43 -23.38
N ILE A 668 27.93 -14.92 -22.26
CA ILE A 668 28.69 -15.08 -21.00
C ILE A 668 29.04 -16.56 -20.80
N ARG A 669 30.34 -16.85 -20.65
CA ARG A 669 30.85 -18.17 -20.29
C ARG A 669 31.58 -18.13 -18.95
N LEU A 670 31.25 -19.09 -18.08
CA LEU A 670 32.00 -19.43 -16.87
C LEU A 670 32.62 -20.83 -17.02
N LYS A 671 33.69 -21.11 -16.27
CA LYS A 671 34.41 -22.39 -16.33
C LYS A 671 33.52 -23.59 -15.97
N GLU A 672 32.82 -23.53 -14.84
CA GLU A 672 32.03 -24.66 -14.34
C GLU A 672 30.64 -24.73 -14.98
N GLY A 673 29.92 -23.61 -15.04
CA GLY A 673 28.59 -23.51 -15.65
C GLY A 673 27.86 -22.24 -15.23
N LEU A 674 26.59 -22.13 -15.61
CA LEU A 674 25.70 -21.03 -15.21
C LEU A 674 24.39 -21.49 -14.56
N ASP A 675 24.03 -22.77 -14.75
CA ASP A 675 22.74 -23.32 -14.32
C ASP A 675 22.89 -24.07 -12.99
N ILE A 676 21.98 -23.82 -12.05
CA ILE A 676 21.91 -24.49 -10.74
C ILE A 676 20.50 -25.03 -10.43
N SER A 677 19.66 -25.19 -11.46
CA SER A 677 18.28 -25.69 -11.32
C SER A 677 18.18 -27.04 -10.60
N HIS A 678 19.09 -27.98 -10.87
CA HIS A 678 19.11 -29.30 -10.23
C HIS A 678 19.35 -29.26 -8.72
N LEU A 679 20.03 -28.22 -8.21
CA LEU A 679 20.34 -28.08 -6.78
C LEU A 679 19.17 -27.45 -5.99
N GLN A 680 18.33 -26.66 -6.64
CA GLN A 680 17.26 -25.92 -5.96
C GLN A 680 16.03 -26.76 -5.64
N GLY A 681 15.83 -27.91 -6.31
CA GLY A 681 14.75 -28.84 -6.01
C GLY A 681 14.79 -29.40 -4.58
N GLN A 682 15.98 -29.43 -3.94
CA GLN A 682 16.13 -29.85 -2.54
C GLN A 682 15.76 -28.73 -1.54
N GLU A 683 15.90 -27.45 -1.90
CA GLU A 683 15.53 -26.33 -1.01
C GLU A 683 14.01 -26.07 -0.95
N GLU A 684 13.26 -26.25 -2.06
CA GLU A 684 11.79 -26.12 -2.02
C GLU A 684 11.12 -27.26 -1.21
N LEU A 685 11.74 -28.44 -1.13
CA LEU A 685 11.31 -29.55 -0.26
C LEU A 685 11.59 -29.33 1.23
N LEU A 686 12.63 -28.57 1.58
CA LEU A 686 12.97 -28.26 2.97
C LEU A 686 12.19 -27.03 3.49
N SER A 687 12.12 -25.97 2.69
CA SER A 687 11.39 -24.73 3.03
C SER A 687 9.87 -24.90 3.14
N SER A 688 9.32 -26.02 2.65
CA SER A 688 7.91 -26.38 2.85
C SER A 688 7.62 -27.03 4.22
N GLN A 689 8.64 -27.45 4.98
CA GLN A 689 8.49 -27.94 6.35
C GLN A 689 8.65 -26.83 7.42
N GLU A 690 9.43 -25.77 7.16
CA GLU A 690 9.62 -24.64 8.10
C GLU A 690 8.45 -23.64 8.13
N LYS A 691 7.20 -24.12 8.27
CA LYS A 691 6.03 -23.25 8.54
C LYS A 691 5.59 -23.30 10.00
N SER A 692 5.95 -22.25 10.75
CA SER A 692 5.39 -21.96 12.08
C SER A 692 3.85 -21.82 12.04
N PRO A 693 3.11 -22.28 13.07
CA PRO A 693 1.66 -22.47 12.97
C PRO A 693 0.82 -21.19 13.19
N CYS A 694 0.81 -20.25 12.22
CA CYS A 694 -0.26 -19.23 12.17
C CYS A 694 -0.44 -18.53 10.81
N THR A 695 -1.13 -19.18 9.86
CA THR A 695 -2.27 -18.63 9.09
C THR A 695 -2.88 -19.76 8.23
N LYS A 696 -4.19 -20.00 8.35
CA LYS A 696 -4.93 -20.83 7.38
C LYS A 696 -5.41 -19.94 6.25
N ASP A 697 -4.65 -19.87 5.17
CA ASP A 697 -5.15 -19.33 3.90
C ASP A 697 -6.24 -20.28 3.38
N VAL A 698 -7.50 -19.84 3.44
CA VAL A 698 -8.64 -20.62 2.92
C VAL A 698 -8.66 -20.51 1.40
N ILE A 699 -7.84 -21.33 0.75
CA ILE A 699 -8.01 -21.62 -0.68
C ILE A 699 -9.27 -22.46 -0.81
N VAL A 700 -10.35 -21.84 -1.30
CA VAL A 700 -11.60 -22.54 -1.60
C VAL A 700 -11.36 -23.50 -2.76
N LYS A 701 -11.24 -24.80 -2.44
CA LYS A 701 -11.47 -25.86 -3.43
C LYS A 701 -12.95 -25.83 -3.82
N VAL A 702 -13.21 -25.59 -5.11
CA VAL A 702 -14.52 -25.87 -5.71
C VAL A 702 -14.50 -27.32 -6.17
N ASP A 703 -14.92 -28.23 -5.30
CA ASP A 703 -15.06 -29.65 -5.65
C ASP A 703 -16.33 -29.84 -6.51
N TYR A 704 -16.16 -30.04 -7.81
CA TYR A 704 -17.26 -30.32 -8.74
C TYR A 704 -17.76 -31.77 -8.61
N SER A 705 -18.64 -32.01 -7.64
CA SER A 705 -19.40 -33.26 -7.56
C SER A 705 -20.53 -33.28 -8.61
N LYS A 706 -20.26 -33.76 -9.83
CA LYS A 706 -21.32 -34.19 -10.75
C LYS A 706 -21.62 -35.68 -10.53
N LYS A 707 -22.76 -35.97 -9.91
CA LYS A 707 -23.43 -37.26 -10.06
C LYS A 707 -24.16 -37.29 -11.40
N ALA A 708 -23.98 -38.36 -12.15
CA ALA A 708 -24.90 -38.84 -13.18
C ALA A 708 -24.75 -40.37 -13.25
N GLU A 709 -25.83 -41.07 -12.93
CA GLU A 709 -26.05 -42.48 -13.27
C GLU A 709 -26.61 -42.51 -14.73
N THR A 710 -26.46 -43.54 -15.58
CA THR A 710 -25.75 -44.86 -15.51
C THR A 710 -24.96 -45.06 -16.85
N ASP A 711 -24.77 -46.18 -17.59
CA ASP A 711 -25.14 -47.62 -17.55
C ASP A 711 -24.17 -48.48 -18.43
N THR A 712 -24.46 -49.78 -18.60
CA THR A 712 -23.99 -50.71 -19.66
C THR A 712 -22.48 -50.96 -19.87
N SER A 713 -21.93 -51.85 -19.04
CA SER A 713 -21.40 -53.20 -19.40
C SER A 713 -20.47 -53.49 -20.61
N ILE A 714 -19.71 -54.60 -20.41
CA ILE A 714 -18.97 -55.48 -21.36
C ILE A 714 -17.46 -55.22 -21.58
N ALA A 715 -16.72 -56.19 -21.03
CA ALA A 715 -15.29 -56.50 -21.03
C ALA A 715 -14.48 -56.44 -22.35
N PHE A 716 -13.15 -56.36 -22.18
CA PHE A 716 -12.21 -57.30 -22.82
C PHE A 716 -10.98 -57.56 -21.93
N SER A 717 -10.41 -58.77 -21.99
CA SER A 717 -9.17 -59.17 -21.28
C SER A 717 -8.42 -60.29 -22.03
N PRO A 718 -7.10 -60.40 -21.82
CA PRO A 718 -6.51 -61.61 -21.18
C PRO A 718 -5.42 -61.20 -20.13
N SER A 719 -5.00 -61.94 -19.08
CA SER A 719 -4.70 -63.38 -18.85
C SER A 719 -3.47 -63.89 -19.63
N SER A 720 -2.56 -64.75 -19.14
CA SER A 720 -2.21 -65.32 -17.80
C SER A 720 -0.68 -65.65 -17.83
N SER A 721 0.05 -66.45 -17.04
CA SER A 721 -0.11 -67.45 -15.94
C SER A 721 1.30 -67.63 -15.26
N GLU A 722 1.67 -68.50 -14.29
CA GLU A 722 1.02 -69.41 -13.32
C GLU A 722 2.01 -69.79 -12.18
N ARG A 723 1.50 -70.35 -11.06
CA ARG A 723 2.13 -71.27 -10.07
C ARG A 723 3.23 -70.81 -9.07
N THR A 724 3.19 -71.52 -7.93
CA THR A 724 4.08 -71.53 -6.75
C THR A 724 4.72 -72.93 -6.59
N PRO A 725 5.74 -73.18 -5.73
CA PRO A 725 5.47 -73.48 -4.29
C PRO A 725 6.58 -73.14 -3.26
N THR A 726 6.17 -72.87 -2.00
CA THR A 726 6.81 -73.18 -0.66
C THR A 726 8.32 -72.87 -0.39
N LEU A 727 8.83 -72.75 0.86
CA LEU A 727 8.42 -73.29 2.17
C LEU A 727 8.93 -72.42 3.37
N HIS A 728 8.36 -72.63 4.57
CA HIS A 728 8.58 -72.09 5.95
C HIS A 728 9.98 -71.54 6.38
N LYS A 729 10.14 -70.77 7.47
CA LYS A 729 9.52 -70.89 8.83
C LYS A 729 9.53 -69.59 9.68
N GLU A 730 8.83 -69.64 10.82
CA GLU A 730 8.53 -68.56 11.78
C GLU A 730 9.45 -68.58 13.04
N GLU A 731 9.00 -67.91 14.13
CA GLU A 731 9.51 -67.86 15.54
C GLU A 731 10.38 -66.62 15.93
N ASP A 732 10.27 -66.00 17.12
CA ASP A 732 9.08 -65.63 17.92
C ASP A 732 9.41 -64.59 19.06
N GLU A 733 8.37 -64.17 19.80
CA GLU A 733 8.29 -63.64 21.19
C GLU A 733 9.06 -62.38 21.73
N ASP A 734 8.22 -61.46 22.26
CA ASP A 734 8.20 -60.79 23.60
C ASP A 734 9.44 -60.08 24.22
N GLY A 735 9.17 -59.04 25.04
CA GLY A 735 10.21 -58.34 25.83
C GLY A 735 9.79 -57.01 26.46
N LYS A 736 9.50 -57.00 27.77
CA LYS A 736 8.90 -55.86 28.50
C LYS A 736 9.92 -54.82 29.01
N THR A 737 9.40 -53.62 29.32
CA THR A 737 10.01 -52.50 30.08
C THR A 737 10.28 -52.90 31.57
N PRO A 738 10.83 -52.06 32.52
CA PRO A 738 10.96 -50.59 32.54
C PRO A 738 12.18 -50.00 33.31
N THR A 739 12.06 -48.71 33.72
CA THR A 739 12.68 -47.99 34.88
C THR A 739 13.66 -46.82 34.63
N GLN A 740 13.52 -45.80 35.50
CA GLN A 740 14.38 -44.62 35.75
C GLN A 740 14.94 -44.77 37.20
N PRO A 741 15.55 -43.77 37.90
CA PRO A 741 16.04 -42.41 37.53
C PRO A 741 17.45 -42.08 38.08
N LEU A 742 17.95 -40.83 37.93
CA LEU A 742 18.41 -39.94 39.05
C LEU A 742 19.27 -38.69 38.65
N LEU A 743 18.79 -37.51 39.09
CA LEU A 743 19.46 -36.31 39.65
C LEU A 743 20.90 -35.83 39.28
N LYS A 744 20.95 -34.51 38.95
CA LYS A 744 21.71 -33.38 39.59
C LYS A 744 22.88 -32.64 38.87
N LYS A 745 22.68 -31.31 38.79
CA LYS A 745 23.64 -30.17 38.86
C LYS A 745 24.81 -30.06 37.85
N GLY A 746 24.57 -29.34 36.77
CA GLY A 746 25.58 -28.85 35.82
C GLY A 746 26.31 -27.53 36.16
N ARG A 747 26.88 -26.89 35.12
CA ARG A 747 27.49 -25.53 35.11
C ARG A 747 27.68 -25.03 33.66
N HIS A 748 27.43 -23.72 33.45
CA HIS A 748 27.96 -22.84 32.38
C HIS A 748 27.58 -23.09 30.89
N PHE A 749 27.49 -21.98 30.15
CA PHE A 749 27.30 -21.91 28.69
C PHE A 749 28.63 -22.07 27.94
N PRO A 750 28.61 -22.56 26.69
CA PRO A 750 28.64 -21.65 25.53
C PRO A 750 27.58 -21.99 24.44
N PRO A 751 27.30 -21.09 23.49
CA PRO A 751 26.21 -21.28 22.52
C PRO A 751 26.59 -22.21 21.36
N PHE A 752 25.92 -23.37 21.25
CA PHE A 752 26.05 -24.28 20.12
C PHE A 752 24.89 -24.10 19.12
N TYR A 753 25.18 -23.51 17.96
CA TYR A 753 24.33 -23.66 16.76
C TYR A 753 24.58 -25.06 16.17
N SER A 754 23.78 -26.05 16.57
CA SER A 754 23.78 -27.37 15.94
C SER A 754 23.14 -27.29 14.55
N LYS A 755 23.96 -27.17 13.50
CA LYS A 755 23.52 -27.53 12.14
C LYS A 755 23.15 -29.01 12.12
N SER A 756 22.01 -29.34 11.53
CA SER A 756 21.73 -30.69 11.06
C SER A 756 22.73 -31.09 9.96
N PRO A 757 23.03 -32.40 9.79
CA PRO A 757 24.01 -32.85 8.81
C PRO A 757 23.45 -32.75 7.39
N SER A 758 23.81 -31.68 6.68
CA SER A 758 23.75 -31.68 5.22
C SER A 758 24.68 -32.78 4.70
N SER A 759 24.17 -33.70 3.88
CA SER A 759 25.03 -34.58 3.09
C SER A 759 26.04 -33.75 2.29
N PRO A 760 27.32 -34.19 2.19
CA PRO A 760 28.32 -33.41 1.49
C PRO A 760 27.97 -33.33 0.00
N LEU A 761 27.68 -32.12 -0.47
CA LEU A 761 27.52 -31.83 -1.89
C LEU A 761 28.78 -32.27 -2.66
N ASN A 762 28.59 -32.75 -3.88
CA ASN A 762 29.69 -33.10 -4.76
C ASN A 762 30.60 -31.86 -4.99
N LEU A 763 31.90 -32.07 -5.07
CA LEU A 763 32.90 -31.01 -5.24
C LEU A 763 32.65 -30.17 -6.51
N ALA A 764 32.05 -30.78 -7.54
CA ALA A 764 31.59 -30.07 -8.74
C ALA A 764 30.45 -29.08 -8.45
N ASP A 765 29.41 -29.54 -7.74
CA ASP A 765 28.25 -28.71 -7.37
C ASP A 765 28.62 -27.59 -6.39
N GLN A 766 29.53 -27.86 -5.44
CA GLN A 766 30.06 -26.82 -4.55
C GLN A 766 30.79 -25.72 -5.33
N ARG A 767 31.68 -26.09 -6.28
CA ARG A 767 32.36 -25.12 -7.16
C ARG A 767 31.37 -24.35 -8.04
N LEU A 768 30.33 -25.00 -8.52
CA LEU A 768 29.27 -24.39 -9.33
C LEU A 768 28.47 -23.36 -8.51
N LEU A 769 28.12 -23.67 -7.25
CA LEU A 769 27.47 -22.74 -6.32
C LEU A 769 28.38 -21.55 -5.98
N ASP A 770 29.68 -21.76 -5.73
CA ASP A 770 30.62 -20.67 -5.48
C ASP A 770 30.80 -19.76 -6.72
N ALA A 771 30.90 -20.35 -7.92
CA ALA A 771 30.90 -19.62 -9.18
C ALA A 771 29.58 -18.85 -9.40
N SER A 772 28.43 -19.42 -9.02
CA SER A 772 27.12 -18.77 -9.11
C SER A 772 27.03 -17.49 -8.26
N THR A 773 27.76 -17.43 -7.14
CA THR A 773 27.77 -16.28 -6.22
C THR A 773 28.96 -15.33 -6.41
N GLN A 774 29.92 -15.63 -7.29
CA GLN A 774 31.17 -14.86 -7.39
C GLN A 774 30.96 -13.35 -7.62
N PHE A 775 29.99 -12.96 -8.45
CA PHE A 775 29.65 -11.57 -8.74
C PHE A 775 28.80 -10.89 -7.65
N GLN A 776 28.35 -11.63 -6.63
CA GLN A 776 27.79 -11.05 -5.41
C GLN A 776 28.90 -10.40 -4.57
N LYS A 777 30.07 -11.06 -4.48
CA LYS A 777 31.26 -10.68 -3.71
C LYS A 777 31.97 -9.46 -4.35
N LYS A 778 32.78 -8.71 -3.57
CA LYS A 778 33.58 -7.57 -4.09
C LYS A 778 34.83 -8.11 -4.79
N GLN A 779 35.21 -7.52 -5.94
CA GLN A 779 36.21 -8.11 -6.85
C GLN A 779 37.67 -7.76 -6.52
N GLY A 780 37.90 -6.82 -5.61
CA GLY A 780 39.25 -6.43 -5.16
C GLY A 780 40.04 -5.60 -6.19
N LYS A 781 41.34 -5.45 -5.94
CA LYS A 781 42.29 -4.83 -6.89
C LYS A 781 42.73 -5.88 -7.91
N SER A 782 42.07 -5.92 -9.06
CA SER A 782 42.36 -6.87 -10.14
C SER A 782 42.07 -6.23 -11.51
N ASN A 783 42.38 -6.95 -12.60
CA ASN A 783 42.26 -6.45 -13.96
C ASN A 783 40.95 -6.89 -14.63
N ILE A 784 40.41 -5.98 -15.44
CA ILE A 784 39.36 -6.17 -16.44
C ILE A 784 40.08 -6.09 -17.79
N ASP A 785 40.15 -7.20 -18.50
CA ASP A 785 40.91 -7.28 -19.76
C ASP A 785 39.96 -7.15 -20.96
N VAL A 786 40.23 -6.18 -21.84
CA VAL A 786 39.35 -5.80 -22.94
C VAL A 786 40.03 -6.05 -24.27
N TRP A 787 39.60 -7.09 -24.98
CA TRP A 787 40.15 -7.55 -26.25
C TRP A 787 39.33 -6.98 -27.42
N TRP A 788 39.72 -5.76 -27.83
CA TRP A 788 39.08 -5.02 -28.91
C TRP A 788 39.73 -5.39 -30.25
N LEU A 789 39.13 -6.36 -30.93
CA LEU A 789 39.66 -6.91 -32.20
C LEU A 789 38.90 -6.44 -33.44
N PHE A 790 37.71 -5.86 -33.26
CA PHE A 790 36.85 -5.33 -34.30
C PHE A 790 36.09 -4.10 -33.79
N ASP A 791 35.78 -3.13 -34.65
CA ASP A 791 34.95 -2.00 -34.28
C ASP A 791 33.46 -2.39 -34.28
N ASP A 792 33.01 -2.88 -33.13
CA ASP A 792 31.63 -3.28 -32.87
C ASP A 792 30.78 -2.10 -32.33
N GLY A 793 31.07 -0.86 -32.76
CA GLY A 793 30.33 0.36 -32.39
C GLY A 793 30.67 0.95 -31.02
N GLY A 794 31.63 0.35 -30.30
CA GLY A 794 32.10 0.79 -28.97
C GLY A 794 31.46 0.09 -27.76
N LEU A 795 30.49 -0.83 -27.95
CA LEU A 795 29.83 -1.53 -26.84
C LEU A 795 30.80 -2.38 -25.99
N THR A 796 31.82 -2.94 -26.64
CA THR A 796 32.96 -3.66 -26.06
C THR A 796 33.78 -2.82 -25.07
N LEU A 797 33.85 -1.50 -25.25
CA LEU A 797 34.52 -0.56 -24.33
C LEU A 797 33.56 -0.01 -23.25
N LEU A 798 32.29 0.21 -23.62
CA LEU A 798 31.25 0.76 -22.73
C LEU A 798 30.93 -0.18 -21.55
N ILE A 799 30.86 -1.50 -21.76
CA ILE A 799 30.54 -2.46 -20.69
C ILE A 799 31.62 -2.47 -19.58
N PRO A 800 32.93 -2.62 -19.88
CA PRO A 800 34.02 -2.46 -18.90
C PRO A 800 33.95 -1.15 -18.10
N TYR A 801 33.77 -0.02 -18.80
CA TYR A 801 33.63 1.29 -18.16
C TYR A 801 32.45 1.30 -17.17
N LEU A 802 31.26 0.89 -17.61
CA LEU A 802 30.07 0.83 -16.77
C LEU A 802 30.24 -0.10 -15.55
N LEU A 803 31.00 -1.19 -15.65
CA LEU A 803 31.35 -2.02 -14.49
C LEU A 803 32.17 -1.24 -13.46
N THR A 804 33.28 -0.59 -13.87
CA THR A 804 34.18 0.14 -12.94
C THR A 804 33.47 1.27 -12.16
N THR A 805 32.43 1.90 -12.73
CA THR A 805 31.62 2.90 -12.00
C THR A 805 30.95 2.37 -10.71
N LYS A 806 30.86 1.05 -10.52
CA LYS A 806 30.10 0.42 -9.42
C LYS A 806 31.02 0.01 -8.27
N LYS A 807 30.55 0.20 -7.03
CA LYS A 807 31.25 -0.11 -5.76
C LYS A 807 31.89 -1.52 -5.65
N LYS A 808 31.45 -2.51 -6.43
CA LYS A 808 32.04 -3.86 -6.48
C LYS A 808 33.32 -3.97 -7.31
N TRP A 809 33.46 -3.13 -8.33
CA TRP A 809 34.51 -3.15 -9.36
C TRP A 809 35.35 -1.86 -9.39
N LYS A 810 35.06 -0.87 -8.54
CA LYS A 810 35.77 0.44 -8.49
C LYS A 810 37.28 0.31 -8.34
N ASP A 811 37.76 -0.73 -7.66
CA ASP A 811 39.18 -0.95 -7.42
C ASP A 811 39.87 -1.73 -8.57
N CYS A 812 39.10 -2.14 -9.58
CA CYS A 812 39.59 -2.90 -10.73
C CYS A 812 40.11 -1.97 -11.83
N LYS A 813 41.18 -2.38 -12.51
CA LYS A 813 41.83 -1.61 -13.58
C LYS A 813 41.48 -2.18 -14.95
N ILE A 814 41.24 -1.33 -15.94
CA ILE A 814 41.05 -1.76 -17.33
C ILE A 814 42.42 -1.93 -18.01
N ARG A 815 42.65 -3.07 -18.66
CA ARG A 815 43.75 -3.27 -19.64
C ARG A 815 43.13 -3.48 -21.01
N VAL A 816 43.69 -2.85 -22.05
CA VAL A 816 43.13 -2.95 -23.41
C VAL A 816 44.13 -3.65 -24.34
N PHE A 817 43.65 -4.69 -25.00
CA PHE A 817 44.38 -5.48 -26.00
C PHE A 817 43.78 -5.19 -27.36
N ILE A 818 44.61 -4.75 -28.31
CA ILE A 818 44.18 -4.46 -29.70
C ILE A 818 44.99 -5.30 -30.70
N GLY A 819 44.35 -5.70 -31.80
CA GLY A 819 45.06 -6.31 -32.93
C GLY A 819 45.69 -5.22 -33.81
N GLY A 820 47.01 -5.25 -33.98
CA GLY A 820 47.74 -4.27 -34.77
C GLY A 820 48.63 -4.90 -35.84
N LYS A 821 49.33 -4.07 -36.63
CA LYS A 821 50.39 -4.54 -37.53
C LYS A 821 51.74 -4.41 -36.83
N ILE A 822 52.58 -5.46 -36.90
CA ILE A 822 53.88 -5.48 -36.22
C ILE A 822 54.75 -4.24 -36.57
N ASN A 823 54.69 -3.76 -37.81
CA ASN A 823 55.40 -2.56 -38.30
C ASN A 823 54.83 -1.21 -37.78
N ARG A 824 53.74 -1.19 -37.00
CA ARG A 824 53.02 0.04 -36.57
C ARG A 824 52.57 0.07 -35.09
N ILE A 825 53.01 -0.90 -34.28
CA ILE A 825 52.66 -1.04 -32.85
C ILE A 825 52.58 0.29 -32.09
N ASP A 826 53.61 1.14 -32.19
CA ASP A 826 53.68 2.41 -31.46
C ASP A 826 52.65 3.46 -31.93
N HIS A 827 52.29 3.44 -33.22
CA HIS A 827 51.27 4.33 -33.77
C HIS A 827 49.88 3.87 -33.33
N ASP A 828 49.59 2.57 -33.50
CA ASP A 828 48.31 1.96 -33.14
C ASP A 828 48.03 2.12 -31.63
N ARG A 829 49.06 1.95 -30.78
CA ARG A 829 49.01 2.20 -29.32
C ARG A 829 48.66 3.64 -28.97
N ARG A 830 49.31 4.63 -29.61
CA ARG A 830 49.05 6.07 -29.36
C ARG A 830 47.68 6.50 -29.87
N ALA A 831 47.25 5.98 -31.02
CA ALA A 831 45.91 6.22 -31.56
C ALA A 831 44.84 5.73 -30.58
N MET A 832 45.00 4.51 -30.04
CA MET A 832 44.08 3.95 -29.05
C MET A 832 44.07 4.71 -27.73
N ALA A 833 45.24 5.11 -27.21
CA ALA A 833 45.34 5.97 -26.02
C ALA A 833 44.60 7.32 -26.21
N THR A 834 44.71 7.90 -27.42
CA THR A 834 44.03 9.15 -27.79
C THR A 834 42.51 8.97 -27.92
N LEU A 835 42.05 7.81 -28.38
CA LEU A 835 40.62 7.47 -28.47
C LEU A 835 40.01 7.25 -27.08
N LEU A 836 40.66 6.48 -26.21
CA LEU A 836 40.18 6.20 -24.84
C LEU A 836 40.17 7.46 -23.95
N SER A 837 41.19 8.32 -24.05
CA SER A 837 41.22 9.60 -23.34
C SER A 837 40.13 10.57 -23.81
N LYS A 838 39.85 10.64 -25.12
CA LYS A 838 38.69 11.39 -25.64
C LYS A 838 37.35 10.86 -25.13
N PHE A 839 37.20 9.54 -24.94
CA PHE A 839 36.02 8.94 -24.29
C PHE A 839 36.05 9.01 -22.76
N ARG A 840 37.12 9.53 -22.14
CA ARG A 840 37.34 9.59 -20.68
C ARG A 840 37.24 8.21 -20.00
N ILE A 841 37.73 7.17 -20.67
CA ILE A 841 37.84 5.82 -20.11
C ILE A 841 39.24 5.66 -19.52
N ASP A 842 39.35 5.65 -18.20
CA ASP A 842 40.61 5.39 -17.50
C ASP A 842 41.08 3.95 -17.76
N PHE A 843 42.26 3.82 -18.36
CA PHE A 843 42.95 2.54 -18.60
C PHE A 843 44.28 2.50 -17.85
N SER A 844 44.79 1.30 -17.63
CA SER A 844 46.07 1.07 -16.95
C SER A 844 47.22 0.66 -17.87
N ASP A 845 46.91 0.02 -18.99
CA ASP A 845 47.87 -0.36 -20.04
C ASP A 845 47.14 -0.62 -21.37
N ILE A 846 47.87 -0.50 -22.49
CA ILE A 846 47.42 -0.82 -23.84
C ILE A 846 48.48 -1.69 -24.54
N MET A 847 48.15 -2.97 -24.74
CA MET A 847 48.97 -3.92 -25.49
C MET A 847 48.48 -4.07 -26.93
N VAL A 848 49.44 -4.12 -27.87
CA VAL A 848 49.18 -4.31 -29.30
C VAL A 848 49.74 -5.65 -29.73
N LEU A 849 48.86 -6.54 -30.19
CA LEU A 849 49.20 -7.90 -30.59
C LEU A 849 49.38 -7.95 -32.11
N GLY A 850 50.60 -8.27 -32.55
CA GLY A 850 50.98 -8.33 -33.98
C GLY A 850 50.95 -9.74 -34.58
N ASP A 851 50.76 -10.76 -33.75
CA ASP A 851 50.97 -12.18 -34.01
C ASP A 851 49.66 -13.01 -33.98
N ILE A 852 48.50 -12.34 -33.90
CA ILE A 852 47.15 -12.95 -33.94
C ILE A 852 46.95 -13.90 -35.14
N ASN A 853 47.67 -13.66 -36.24
CA ASN A 853 47.56 -14.44 -37.48
C ASN A 853 48.71 -15.45 -37.68
N THR A 854 49.61 -15.66 -36.70
CA THR A 854 50.61 -16.75 -36.79
C THR A 854 49.95 -18.11 -36.64
N LYS A 855 50.49 -19.16 -37.28
CA LYS A 855 49.95 -20.52 -37.17
C LYS A 855 49.99 -20.99 -35.70
N PRO A 856 48.87 -21.46 -35.12
CA PRO A 856 48.82 -21.94 -33.73
C PRO A 856 49.60 -23.25 -33.53
N LYS A 857 49.78 -23.66 -32.27
CA LYS A 857 50.50 -24.89 -31.92
C LYS A 857 49.82 -26.14 -32.49
N LYS A 858 50.61 -27.10 -32.96
CA LYS A 858 50.12 -28.37 -33.54
C LYS A 858 49.17 -29.12 -32.59
N GLU A 859 49.48 -29.14 -31.30
CA GLU A 859 48.65 -29.72 -30.23
C GLU A 859 47.22 -29.14 -30.22
N ASN A 860 47.10 -27.82 -30.30
CA ASN A 860 45.80 -27.12 -30.27
C ASN A 860 45.04 -27.22 -31.61
N ILE A 861 45.75 -27.49 -32.71
CA ILE A 861 45.13 -27.82 -34.01
C ILE A 861 44.52 -29.23 -33.94
N ALA A 862 45.29 -30.23 -33.50
CA ALA A 862 44.80 -31.61 -33.36
C ALA A 862 43.61 -31.70 -32.39
N ALA A 863 43.67 -31.01 -31.24
CA ALA A 863 42.58 -30.94 -30.28
C ALA A 863 41.35 -30.10 -30.75
N PHE A 864 41.45 -29.42 -31.90
CA PHE A 864 40.32 -28.81 -32.59
C PHE A 864 39.75 -29.77 -33.66
N GLU A 865 40.62 -30.44 -34.41
CA GLU A 865 40.23 -31.45 -35.40
C GLU A 865 39.46 -32.61 -34.72
N GLU A 866 39.98 -33.14 -33.61
CA GLU A 866 39.30 -34.11 -32.72
C GLU A 866 37.93 -33.60 -32.20
N MET A 867 37.78 -32.28 -32.00
CA MET A 867 36.54 -31.68 -31.52
C MET A 867 35.44 -31.59 -32.59
N ILE A 868 35.81 -31.45 -33.86
CA ILE A 868 34.85 -31.30 -34.97
C ILE A 868 34.56 -32.61 -35.69
N GLU A 869 35.42 -33.62 -35.58
CA GLU A 869 35.32 -34.88 -36.32
C GLU A 869 33.93 -35.58 -36.22
N PRO A 870 33.23 -35.64 -35.07
CA PRO A 870 31.88 -36.23 -34.97
C PRO A 870 30.77 -35.43 -35.71
N PHE A 871 31.10 -34.25 -36.23
CA PHE A 871 30.19 -33.33 -36.91
C PHE A 871 30.55 -33.08 -38.38
N ARG A 872 31.67 -33.63 -38.87
CA ARG A 872 32.04 -33.55 -40.29
C ARG A 872 31.16 -34.43 -41.15
N LEU A 873 30.92 -34.00 -42.39
CA LEU A 873 30.15 -34.75 -43.35
C LEU A 873 31.00 -35.78 -44.12
N HIS A 874 32.30 -35.51 -44.31
CA HIS A 874 33.20 -36.24 -45.21
C HIS A 874 32.60 -36.36 -46.61
N GLU A 875 32.61 -35.23 -47.33
CA GLU A 875 31.97 -35.12 -48.65
C GLU A 875 32.64 -36.00 -49.71
N ASP A 876 33.98 -36.03 -49.72
CA ASP A 876 34.77 -36.77 -50.72
C ASP A 876 34.64 -38.30 -50.61
N ASP A 877 34.20 -38.82 -49.44
CA ASP A 877 34.00 -40.25 -49.17
C ASP A 877 32.60 -40.76 -49.57
N LYS A 878 31.74 -39.91 -50.17
CA LYS A 878 30.31 -40.19 -50.40
C LYS A 878 29.85 -39.87 -51.82
N GLU A 879 28.81 -40.56 -52.26
CA GLU A 879 28.11 -40.20 -53.50
C GLU A 879 27.40 -38.84 -53.36
N GLN A 880 27.52 -37.97 -54.37
CA GLN A 880 27.03 -36.59 -54.34
C GLN A 880 25.55 -36.48 -53.92
N GLU A 881 24.67 -37.32 -54.48
CA GLU A 881 23.25 -37.34 -54.12
C GLU A 881 22.98 -37.70 -52.65
N VAL A 882 23.83 -38.54 -52.05
CA VAL A 882 23.71 -38.95 -50.64
C VAL A 882 24.27 -37.84 -49.74
N ALA A 883 25.39 -37.22 -50.13
CA ALA A 883 25.95 -36.08 -49.43
C ALA A 883 24.98 -34.89 -49.42
N ASP A 884 24.36 -34.55 -50.55
CA ASP A 884 23.44 -33.41 -50.62
C ASP A 884 22.12 -33.66 -49.87
N LYS A 885 21.55 -34.88 -49.91
CA LYS A 885 20.40 -35.25 -49.05
C LYS A 885 20.76 -35.13 -47.55
N MET A 886 21.95 -35.57 -47.14
CA MET A 886 22.44 -35.38 -45.76
C MET A 886 22.63 -33.90 -45.37
N LYS A 887 22.86 -32.98 -46.32
CA LYS A 887 22.92 -31.52 -46.04
C LYS A 887 21.53 -30.91 -45.86
N GLU A 888 20.51 -31.44 -46.54
CA GLU A 888 19.12 -31.04 -46.35
C GLU A 888 18.55 -31.59 -45.02
N ASP A 889 18.85 -32.84 -44.67
CA ASP A 889 18.40 -33.48 -43.42
C ASP A 889 19.16 -32.98 -42.17
N GLU A 890 20.48 -32.72 -42.27
CA GLU A 890 21.33 -32.32 -41.14
C GLU A 890 22.18 -31.05 -41.43
N PRO A 891 21.57 -29.86 -41.57
CA PRO A 891 22.25 -28.61 -41.94
C PRO A 891 23.29 -28.10 -40.91
N TRP A 892 23.39 -28.75 -39.74
CA TRP A 892 24.43 -28.50 -38.73
C TRP A 892 25.72 -29.30 -38.95
N ARG A 893 25.82 -30.17 -39.96
CA ARG A 893 27.09 -30.84 -40.31
C ARG A 893 28.10 -29.84 -40.88
N ILE A 894 29.38 -30.18 -40.80
CA ILE A 894 30.49 -29.35 -41.27
C ILE A 894 30.98 -29.95 -42.59
N THR A 895 31.04 -29.14 -43.65
CA THR A 895 31.55 -29.57 -44.96
C THR A 895 33.05 -29.33 -45.08
N ASP A 896 33.73 -30.14 -45.88
CA ASP A 896 35.19 -30.08 -45.97
C ASP A 896 35.65 -28.85 -46.79
N ASN A 897 34.82 -28.45 -47.76
CA ASN A 897 34.92 -27.16 -48.46
C ASN A 897 34.81 -25.95 -47.49
N GLU A 898 33.85 -25.98 -46.55
CA GLU A 898 33.73 -24.94 -45.51
C GLU A 898 35.00 -24.89 -44.63
N LEU A 899 35.48 -26.06 -44.21
CA LEU A 899 36.64 -26.17 -43.32
C LEU A 899 37.92 -25.61 -43.97
N GLU A 900 38.15 -25.88 -45.26
CA GLU A 900 39.29 -25.33 -46.01
C GLU A 900 39.12 -23.82 -46.26
N LEU A 901 37.93 -23.38 -46.67
CA LEU A 901 37.61 -21.96 -46.93
C LEU A 901 37.85 -21.08 -45.70
N TYR A 902 37.49 -21.56 -44.50
CA TYR A 902 37.65 -20.81 -43.25
C TYR A 902 38.87 -21.22 -42.40
N LYS A 903 39.75 -22.09 -42.90
CA LYS A 903 40.96 -22.60 -42.23
C LYS A 903 41.78 -21.51 -41.51
N THR A 904 42.02 -20.39 -42.19
CA THR A 904 42.74 -19.21 -41.64
C THR A 904 41.97 -18.56 -40.47
N LYS A 905 40.64 -18.53 -40.52
CA LYS A 905 39.76 -17.99 -39.47
C LYS A 905 39.69 -18.94 -38.27
N THR A 906 39.65 -20.25 -38.51
CA THR A 906 39.77 -21.31 -37.50
C THR A 906 41.11 -21.20 -36.75
N TYR A 907 42.23 -21.18 -37.48
CA TYR A 907 43.57 -21.01 -36.89
C TYR A 907 43.68 -19.72 -36.06
N ARG A 908 43.06 -18.62 -36.50
CA ARG A 908 43.00 -17.38 -35.70
C ARG A 908 42.22 -17.53 -34.40
N GLN A 909 41.13 -18.29 -34.33
CA GLN A 909 40.41 -18.50 -33.06
C GLN A 909 41.25 -19.32 -32.08
N ILE A 910 41.95 -20.35 -32.58
CA ILE A 910 42.86 -21.17 -31.79
C ILE A 910 44.04 -20.32 -31.28
N ARG A 911 44.68 -19.52 -32.14
CA ARG A 911 45.78 -18.62 -31.75
C ARG A 911 45.33 -17.57 -30.74
N LEU A 912 44.09 -17.08 -30.83
CA LEU A 912 43.52 -16.18 -29.83
C LEU A 912 43.31 -16.85 -28.47
N ASN A 913 42.92 -18.12 -28.39
CA ASN A 913 42.86 -18.85 -27.11
C ASN A 913 44.24 -18.99 -26.45
N GLU A 914 45.30 -19.24 -27.25
CA GLU A 914 46.69 -19.27 -26.77
C GLU A 914 47.08 -17.92 -26.13
N LEU A 915 46.84 -16.81 -26.83
CA LEU A 915 47.16 -15.45 -26.36
C LEU A 915 46.30 -15.00 -25.16
N LEU A 916 45.03 -15.43 -25.10
CA LEU A 916 44.15 -15.20 -23.94
C LEU A 916 44.67 -15.92 -22.69
N LYS A 917 45.18 -17.15 -22.82
CA LYS A 917 45.81 -17.90 -21.74
C LYS A 917 47.16 -17.28 -21.32
N GLU A 918 47.92 -16.74 -22.27
CA GLU A 918 49.21 -16.09 -22.01
C GLU A 918 49.07 -14.77 -21.22
N HIS A 919 48.13 -13.90 -21.60
CA HIS A 919 48.03 -12.55 -21.01
C HIS A 919 46.90 -12.34 -19.99
N SER A 920 45.83 -13.13 -20.05
CA SER A 920 44.57 -12.89 -19.31
C SER A 920 44.17 -13.98 -18.30
N SER A 921 44.99 -15.02 -18.07
CA SER A 921 44.67 -16.11 -17.12
C SER A 921 44.42 -15.66 -15.67
N THR A 922 44.86 -14.47 -15.25
CA THR A 922 44.64 -13.92 -13.90
C THR A 922 43.62 -12.79 -13.85
N ALA A 923 42.89 -12.50 -14.94
CA ALA A 923 41.86 -11.47 -14.98
C ALA A 923 40.59 -11.92 -14.23
N ASN A 924 39.90 -10.99 -13.54
CA ASN A 924 38.61 -11.31 -12.92
C ASN A 924 37.49 -11.46 -13.97
N ILE A 925 37.64 -10.77 -15.11
CA ILE A 925 36.70 -10.79 -16.23
C ILE A 925 37.41 -10.40 -17.51
N ILE A 926 37.09 -11.09 -18.61
CA ILE A 926 37.58 -10.81 -19.95
C ILE A 926 36.40 -10.34 -20.79
N VAL A 927 36.54 -9.23 -21.52
CA VAL A 927 35.53 -8.71 -22.46
C VAL A 927 36.15 -8.68 -23.86
N MET A 928 35.56 -9.39 -24.82
CA MET A 928 36.16 -9.64 -26.12
C MET A 928 35.16 -9.45 -27.26
N SER A 929 35.59 -8.90 -28.40
CA SER A 929 34.77 -8.89 -29.63
C SER A 929 34.36 -10.31 -30.05
N LEU A 930 33.06 -10.58 -30.10
CA LEU A 930 32.48 -11.85 -30.58
C LEU A 930 32.79 -12.02 -32.08
N PRO A 931 33.50 -13.08 -32.52
CA PRO A 931 33.66 -13.38 -33.94
C PRO A 931 32.30 -13.72 -34.56
N VAL A 932 32.06 -13.32 -35.81
CA VAL A 932 30.77 -13.55 -36.49
C VAL A 932 30.91 -14.53 -37.66
N ALA A 933 29.95 -15.45 -37.75
CA ALA A 933 29.63 -16.26 -38.91
C ALA A 933 28.59 -15.55 -39.79
N ARG A 934 28.59 -15.83 -41.11
CA ARG A 934 27.47 -15.45 -41.98
C ARG A 934 26.49 -16.63 -42.04
N LYS A 935 25.21 -16.38 -41.74
CA LYS A 935 24.11 -17.36 -41.82
C LYS A 935 24.13 -18.06 -43.18
N GLY A 936 24.03 -19.39 -43.22
CA GLY A 936 24.05 -20.20 -44.44
C GLY A 936 25.41 -20.30 -45.16
N ALA A 937 26.44 -19.57 -44.73
CA ALA A 937 27.80 -19.64 -45.29
C ALA A 937 28.83 -20.16 -44.27
N VAL A 938 28.38 -20.54 -43.07
CA VAL A 938 29.11 -21.24 -42.01
C VAL A 938 28.09 -22.10 -41.28
N SER A 939 28.42 -23.36 -41.00
CA SER A 939 27.60 -24.31 -40.26
C SER A 939 27.49 -23.96 -38.77
N SER A 940 26.33 -24.26 -38.17
CA SER A 940 26.06 -24.05 -36.75
C SER A 940 27.07 -24.78 -35.85
N ALA A 941 27.51 -25.99 -36.24
CA ALA A 941 28.51 -26.73 -35.47
C ALA A 941 29.92 -26.12 -35.58
N LEU A 942 30.37 -25.70 -36.77
CA LEU A 942 31.69 -25.06 -36.92
C LEU A 942 31.76 -23.73 -36.17
N TYR A 943 30.69 -22.93 -36.23
CA TYR A 943 30.62 -21.68 -35.48
C TYR A 943 30.60 -21.91 -33.96
N MET A 944 29.84 -22.89 -33.46
CA MET A 944 29.87 -23.25 -32.04
C MET A 944 31.24 -23.80 -31.62
N ALA A 945 31.91 -24.58 -32.47
CA ALA A 945 33.27 -25.06 -32.24
C ALA A 945 34.29 -23.92 -32.17
N TRP A 946 34.17 -22.87 -33.01
CA TRP A 946 34.99 -21.66 -32.88
C TRP A 946 34.78 -20.95 -31.54
N LEU A 947 33.53 -20.79 -31.09
CA LEU A 947 33.22 -20.14 -29.80
C LEU A 947 33.72 -21.00 -28.62
N GLU A 948 33.58 -22.32 -28.70
CA GLU A 948 34.13 -23.28 -27.75
C GLU A 948 35.66 -23.16 -27.66
N ALA A 949 36.36 -23.31 -28.79
CA ALA A 949 37.81 -23.26 -28.87
C ALA A 949 38.39 -21.92 -28.41
N LEU A 950 37.76 -20.80 -28.77
CA LEU A 950 38.18 -19.46 -28.36
C LEU A 950 38.09 -19.28 -26.84
N SER A 951 37.03 -19.77 -26.20
CA SER A 951 36.69 -19.48 -24.81
C SER A 951 37.02 -20.61 -23.82
N LYS A 952 37.68 -21.70 -24.27
CA LYS A 952 38.01 -22.87 -23.45
C LYS A 952 39.06 -22.56 -22.36
N ASP A 953 38.78 -23.02 -21.14
CA ASP A 953 39.65 -22.97 -19.95
C ASP A 953 40.05 -21.58 -19.43
N LEU A 954 39.30 -20.53 -19.79
CA LEU A 954 39.56 -19.15 -19.35
C LEU A 954 38.82 -18.76 -18.04
N PRO A 955 39.23 -17.65 -17.40
CA PRO A 955 38.39 -16.90 -16.46
C PRO A 955 37.05 -16.44 -17.07
N PRO A 956 36.13 -15.85 -16.28
CA PRO A 956 34.82 -15.39 -16.77
C PRO A 956 34.93 -14.49 -18.00
N ILE A 957 34.39 -14.94 -19.14
CA ILE A 957 34.55 -14.27 -20.44
C ILE A 957 33.20 -13.85 -21.02
N LEU A 958 33.17 -12.61 -21.52
CA LEU A 958 32.05 -11.94 -22.17
C LEU A 958 32.42 -11.74 -23.63
N LEU A 959 31.83 -12.53 -24.52
CA LEU A 959 31.94 -12.31 -25.96
C LEU A 959 30.84 -11.31 -26.35
N VAL A 960 31.24 -10.10 -26.74
CA VAL A 960 30.37 -8.93 -26.96
C VAL A 960 30.44 -8.50 -28.41
N ARG A 961 29.30 -8.15 -29.01
CA ARG A 961 29.22 -7.41 -30.27
C ARG A 961 28.08 -6.41 -30.22
N GLY A 962 28.34 -5.15 -30.56
CA GLY A 962 27.29 -4.14 -30.75
C GLY A 962 26.68 -4.23 -32.15
N ASN A 963 25.58 -3.50 -32.36
CA ASN A 963 24.83 -3.45 -33.62
C ASN A 963 25.46 -2.51 -34.67
N HIS A 964 26.77 -2.25 -34.59
CA HIS A 964 27.54 -1.30 -35.40
C HIS A 964 27.07 0.17 -35.38
N GLN A 965 26.02 0.52 -34.62
CA GLN A 965 25.72 1.91 -34.29
C GLN A 965 26.73 2.41 -33.23
N SER A 966 27.10 3.68 -33.31
CA SER A 966 28.01 4.27 -32.31
C SER A 966 27.29 4.41 -30.96
N VAL A 967 27.88 3.84 -29.91
CA VAL A 967 27.37 3.94 -28.53
C VAL A 967 28.21 4.87 -27.63
N LEU A 968 29.25 5.50 -28.19
CA LEU A 968 30.16 6.41 -27.50
C LEU A 968 30.38 7.67 -28.35
N THR A 969 30.21 8.85 -27.75
CA THR A 969 30.39 10.15 -28.41
C THR A 969 31.44 10.99 -27.70
N PHE A 970 32.24 11.73 -28.47
CA PHE A 970 33.18 12.73 -27.96
C PHE A 970 32.48 14.06 -27.58
N TYR A 971 31.33 14.33 -28.18
CA TYR A 971 30.49 15.48 -27.87
C TYR A 971 29.53 15.11 -26.74
N SER A 972 29.75 15.71 -25.57
CA SER A 972 28.87 15.66 -24.38
C SER A 972 27.69 16.61 -24.50
#